data_AF-A0A7W2DZB1-F1
#
_entry.id   AF-A0A7W2DZB1-F1
#
_cell.length_a   1.000
_cell.length_b   1.000
_cell.length_c   1.000
_cell.angle_alpha   90.00
_cell.angle_beta   90.00
_cell.angle_gamma   90.00
#
_symmetry.space_group_name_H-M   'P 1'
#
loop_
_entity.id
_entity.type
_entity.pdbx_description
1 polymer ?
#
loop_
_entity_poly.entity_id
_entity_poly.type
_entity_poly.pdbx_seq_one_letter_code
_entity_poly.pdbx_strand_id
1 'polypeptide(L)'
;MPHDAQPPATDHDRRLTSVGVDAEAPWLDPAAPVPLGHLVRAAEVCRTEPAEVRSRLAELGYQVPSAARTATLTRDDVSLLRRSDTVRHWLGPEDAPYVRGHVLWVAEGLKKSPAEVAVRLAELGQPAPAPESLPETVEYGDLDVTRSKDRLIPDDVPVPLSHLLANAPFGSKGEDLRQRLAEVVAVRERLLAFGYLVDPAVMELTAEDLVLLTEDQDGRRPALDPARPVPLAHLLRAAHALDRSPQDLADRLRLFGHHRLPAGPLPAAVTRETAEALVRGDGERLADEDPEWFPHLVEVAARTGRAPAELADHLRALGFAVPHEYLPAEVREGDTGLLWRGRVAGKPFDLARTRPVPVGHVLSRAHDRGVSAASVAARLRELGYTHVPAVPDRCLTEEDVRLIRDDVEYGLRVPADTVRLGRLVRAAADEGIGLREAAERYRALGYTDVDLPPGPLPERVDERDARLIESDEAWPSSDHAFRVPYVVRRADALGIAPAAVARRLGELGFREVPGGLPETVHRGDLAMISEDARPGGEPLPPTGVAAGHVRHAADVLGIGVHEVADRLLALGWEPDVRPEPGDEVIVSRDADGRAPWQGWGAGLGHVLLAARALGRSPEEINERSTELGRERQPLPDAGGFEDEDVVLLGENLDGRGPWLPWGASPSLEHVLRAARVTGRAPEEVGDRLRRLGHRVRVPAGIEVDDIEVLRALPSRYDGHVRDTGEVLGVASRTGRSPAEVAARLSVLGIAHPDLDFPARRPAPSPPRTRRASTAGDA
;
A
#
# COMPACT_ATOMS: atom_id res chain seq x y z
N MET A 1 -18.40 1.12 19.53
CA MET A 1 -19.01 -0.20 19.81
C MET A 1 -19.64 -0.67 18.52
N PRO A 2 -19.06 -1.61 17.77
CA PRO A 2 -19.75 -2.17 16.62
C PRO A 2 -20.82 -3.12 17.14
N HIS A 3 -22.04 -2.94 16.62
CA HIS A 3 -23.18 -3.79 16.93
C HIS A 3 -22.89 -5.18 16.33
N ASP A 4 -22.87 -6.24 17.16
CA ASP A 4 -22.88 -7.63 16.71
C ASP A 4 -24.15 -7.89 15.89
N ALA A 5 -24.07 -7.71 14.57
CA ALA A 5 -25.08 -8.20 13.64
C ALA A 5 -24.85 -9.71 13.46
N GLN A 6 -25.87 -10.52 13.76
CA GLN A 6 -25.86 -11.97 13.56
C GLN A 6 -25.29 -12.35 12.17
N PRO A 7 -24.45 -13.39 12.07
CA PRO A 7 -23.95 -13.85 10.77
C PRO A 7 -25.14 -14.29 9.88
N PRO A 8 -25.21 -13.84 8.62
CA PRO A 8 -26.28 -14.22 7.70
C PRO A 8 -26.37 -15.74 7.53
N ALA A 9 -27.59 -16.27 7.46
CA ALA A 9 -27.89 -17.70 7.61
C ALA A 9 -27.53 -18.59 6.41
N THR A 10 -27.19 -18.02 5.25
CA THR A 10 -26.82 -18.76 4.03
C THR A 10 -25.66 -18.08 3.28
N ASP A 11 -24.90 -18.83 2.47
CA ASP A 11 -23.83 -18.28 1.61
C ASP A 11 -24.36 -17.24 0.62
N HIS A 12 -25.62 -17.39 0.19
CA HIS A 12 -26.29 -16.41 -0.64
C HIS A 12 -26.50 -15.09 0.12
N ASP A 13 -26.99 -15.15 1.36
CA ASP A 13 -27.20 -13.95 2.19
C ASP A 13 -25.87 -13.30 2.57
N ARG A 14 -24.81 -14.07 2.83
CA ARG A 14 -23.45 -13.54 3.04
C ARG A 14 -22.98 -12.77 1.82
N ARG A 15 -23.18 -13.31 0.62
CA ARG A 15 -22.84 -12.63 -0.62
C ARG A 15 -23.66 -11.35 -0.84
N LEU A 16 -24.95 -11.35 -0.52
CA LEU A 16 -25.80 -10.16 -0.63
C LEU A 16 -25.43 -9.07 0.39
N THR A 17 -24.92 -9.46 1.55
CA THR A 17 -24.62 -8.55 2.68
C THR A 17 -23.16 -8.12 2.76
N SER A 18 -22.23 -8.79 2.08
CA SER A 18 -20.83 -8.33 1.96
C SER A 18 -20.73 -7.08 1.08
N VAL A 19 -20.00 -6.05 1.51
CA VAL A 19 -19.80 -4.79 0.75
C VAL A 19 -19.22 -5.05 -0.66
N GLY A 20 -18.33 -6.04 -0.79
CA GLY A 20 -17.73 -6.44 -2.06
C GLY A 20 -18.59 -7.37 -2.92
N VAL A 21 -19.73 -7.84 -2.40
CA VAL A 21 -20.54 -8.92 -2.99
C VAL A 21 -19.73 -10.22 -3.24
N ASP A 22 -18.79 -10.50 -2.34
CA ASP A 22 -17.83 -11.61 -2.37
C ASP A 22 -18.10 -12.67 -1.28
N ALA A 23 -19.05 -12.41 -0.38
CA ALA A 23 -19.32 -13.19 0.83
C ALA A 23 -18.22 -13.10 1.90
N GLU A 24 -17.37 -12.08 1.84
CA GLU A 24 -16.34 -11.77 2.84
C GLU A 24 -16.64 -10.45 3.57
N ALA A 25 -16.03 -10.26 4.74
CA ALA A 25 -16.11 -8.99 5.46
C ALA A 25 -15.37 -7.89 4.67
N PRO A 26 -15.80 -6.61 4.73
CA PRO A 26 -16.83 -6.07 5.63
C PRO A 26 -18.27 -6.29 5.14
N TRP A 27 -19.20 -6.47 6.09
CA TRP A 27 -20.65 -6.55 5.84
C TRP A 27 -21.27 -5.15 5.77
N LEU A 28 -22.38 -5.00 5.05
CA LEU A 28 -23.21 -3.81 5.05
C LEU A 28 -23.67 -3.50 6.48
N ASP A 29 -23.74 -2.21 6.82
CA ASP A 29 -24.34 -1.77 8.08
C ASP A 29 -25.87 -1.84 7.96
N PRO A 30 -26.57 -2.65 8.79
CA PRO A 30 -28.04 -2.72 8.76
C PRO A 30 -28.74 -1.39 9.06
N ALA A 31 -28.07 -0.48 9.78
CA ALA A 31 -28.60 0.85 10.11
C ALA A 31 -28.44 1.86 8.98
N ALA A 32 -27.57 1.59 8.01
CA ALA A 32 -27.36 2.44 6.84
C ALA A 32 -28.24 2.00 5.66
N PRO A 33 -28.76 2.94 4.84
CA PRO A 33 -29.50 2.59 3.64
C PRO A 33 -28.58 1.89 2.62
N VAL A 34 -29.04 0.76 2.08
CA VAL A 34 -28.33 0.00 1.06
C VAL A 34 -28.21 0.83 -0.23
N PRO A 35 -26.99 1.07 -0.76
CA PRO A 35 -26.81 1.84 -1.98
C PRO A 35 -27.46 1.18 -3.21
N LEU A 36 -28.02 1.97 -4.13
CA LEU A 36 -28.61 1.45 -5.37
C LEU A 36 -27.58 0.65 -6.20
N GLY A 37 -26.33 1.11 -6.25
CA GLY A 37 -25.26 0.41 -6.96
C GLY A 37 -24.98 -0.99 -6.40
N HIS A 38 -25.12 -1.15 -5.08
CA HIS A 38 -25.01 -2.46 -4.43
C HIS A 38 -26.08 -3.44 -4.90
N LEU A 39 -27.34 -2.98 -4.99
CA LEU A 39 -28.45 -3.82 -5.48
C LEU A 39 -28.22 -4.30 -6.91
N VAL A 40 -27.79 -3.41 -7.81
CA VAL A 40 -27.54 -3.77 -9.21
C VAL A 40 -26.33 -4.69 -9.32
N ARG A 41 -25.26 -4.42 -8.57
CA ARG A 41 -24.06 -5.27 -8.56
C ARG A 41 -24.34 -6.65 -7.98
N ALA A 42 -25.07 -6.74 -6.88
CA ALA A 42 -25.48 -8.00 -6.29
C ALA A 42 -26.40 -8.78 -7.24
N ALA A 43 -27.34 -8.10 -7.90
CA ALA A 43 -28.19 -8.71 -8.93
C ALA A 43 -27.37 -9.25 -10.11
N GLU A 44 -26.34 -8.51 -10.57
CA GLU A 44 -25.41 -8.94 -11.61
C GLU A 44 -24.63 -10.19 -11.20
N VAL A 45 -23.98 -10.16 -10.02
CA VAL A 45 -23.11 -11.25 -9.53
C VAL A 45 -23.92 -12.50 -9.19
N CYS A 46 -25.08 -12.33 -8.54
CA CYS A 46 -25.97 -13.42 -8.18
C CYS A 46 -26.86 -13.88 -9.34
N ARG A 47 -26.82 -13.17 -10.49
CA ARG A 47 -27.66 -13.41 -11.68
C ARG A 47 -29.16 -13.41 -11.38
N THR A 48 -29.58 -12.49 -10.52
CA THR A 48 -30.98 -12.26 -10.12
C THR A 48 -31.46 -10.88 -10.59
N GLU A 49 -32.71 -10.52 -10.29
CA GLU A 49 -33.24 -9.18 -10.54
C GLU A 49 -33.00 -8.25 -9.33
N PRO A 50 -32.72 -6.95 -9.52
CA PRO A 50 -32.53 -6.00 -8.41
C PRO A 50 -33.71 -5.97 -7.41
N ALA A 51 -34.93 -6.21 -7.88
CA ALA A 51 -36.12 -6.29 -7.04
C ALA A 51 -36.11 -7.51 -6.10
N GLU A 52 -35.52 -8.62 -6.52
CA GLU A 52 -35.39 -9.85 -5.74
C GLU A 52 -34.32 -9.67 -4.66
N VAL A 53 -33.15 -9.11 -5.02
CA VAL A 53 -32.09 -8.74 -4.07
C VAL A 53 -32.61 -7.78 -3.00
N ARG A 54 -33.34 -6.74 -3.41
CA ARG A 54 -33.97 -5.77 -2.51
C ARG A 54 -34.94 -6.46 -1.54
N SER A 55 -35.77 -7.37 -2.04
CA SER A 55 -36.74 -8.09 -1.20
C SER A 55 -36.02 -8.97 -0.18
N ARG A 56 -34.96 -9.66 -0.61
CA ARG A 56 -34.16 -10.50 0.28
C ARG A 56 -33.42 -9.69 1.35
N LEU A 57 -32.83 -8.55 0.99
CA LEU A 57 -32.17 -7.66 1.96
C LEU A 57 -33.17 -7.03 2.94
N ALA A 58 -34.39 -6.72 2.50
CA ALA A 58 -35.46 -6.25 3.39
C ALA A 58 -35.88 -7.33 4.40
N GLU A 59 -36.00 -8.59 3.96
CA GLU A 59 -36.28 -9.73 4.85
C GLU A 59 -35.18 -9.93 5.90
N LEU A 60 -33.92 -9.64 5.54
CA LEU A 60 -32.76 -9.69 6.42
C LEU A 60 -32.65 -8.48 7.36
N GLY A 61 -33.59 -7.53 7.30
CA GLY A 61 -33.65 -6.37 8.19
C GLY A 61 -32.82 -5.16 7.75
N TYR A 62 -32.29 -5.15 6.53
CA TYR A 62 -31.55 -4.01 5.99
C TYR A 62 -32.49 -2.91 5.49
N GLN A 63 -32.05 -1.66 5.62
CA GLN A 63 -32.74 -0.51 5.07
C GLN A 63 -32.57 -0.46 3.54
N VAL A 64 -33.56 -0.96 2.79
CA VAL A 64 -33.49 -0.98 1.32
C VAL A 64 -34.24 0.20 0.67
N PRO A 65 -33.78 0.68 -0.50
CA PRO A 65 -34.51 1.65 -1.31
C PRO A 65 -35.94 1.20 -1.68
N SER A 66 -36.85 2.18 -1.85
CA SER A 66 -38.26 1.93 -2.16
C SER A 66 -38.46 1.12 -3.46
N ALA A 67 -39.51 0.29 -3.53
CA ALA A 67 -39.81 -0.53 -4.70
C ALA A 67 -39.91 0.26 -6.01
N ALA A 68 -40.47 1.48 -5.97
CA ALA A 68 -40.58 2.36 -7.13
C ALA A 68 -39.20 2.76 -7.69
N ARG A 69 -38.22 3.06 -6.81
CA ARG A 69 -36.84 3.40 -7.19
C ARG A 69 -36.05 2.21 -7.74
N THR A 70 -36.42 0.98 -7.38
CA THR A 70 -35.72 -0.22 -7.84
C THR A 70 -36.32 -0.85 -9.09
N ALA A 71 -37.58 -0.54 -9.42
CA ALA A 71 -38.28 -1.12 -10.56
C ALA A 71 -37.72 -0.65 -11.91
N THR A 72 -37.06 0.51 -11.94
CA THR A 72 -36.46 1.10 -13.14
C THR A 72 -34.99 0.73 -13.32
N LEU A 73 -34.38 -0.02 -12.38
CA LEU A 73 -32.97 -0.38 -12.42
C LEU A 73 -32.67 -1.40 -13.53
N THR A 74 -31.60 -1.15 -14.26
CA THR A 74 -31.05 -2.03 -15.29
C THR A 74 -29.60 -2.39 -14.93
N ARG A 75 -29.06 -3.46 -15.52
CA ARG A 75 -27.66 -3.86 -15.29
C ARG A 75 -26.65 -2.81 -15.76
N ASP A 76 -27.01 -2.01 -16.76
CA ASP A 76 -26.15 -0.94 -17.29
C ASP A 76 -25.97 0.22 -16.29
N ASP A 77 -26.87 0.35 -15.31
CA ASP A 77 -26.80 1.41 -14.30
C ASP A 77 -25.64 1.23 -13.31
N VAL A 78 -25.00 0.05 -13.25
CA VAL A 78 -23.79 -0.16 -12.40
C VAL A 78 -22.70 0.85 -12.74
N SER A 79 -22.48 1.12 -14.02
CA SER A 79 -21.43 2.06 -14.48
C SER A 79 -21.75 3.51 -14.14
N LEU A 80 -23.04 3.86 -14.06
CA LEU A 80 -23.52 5.20 -13.67
C LEU A 80 -23.41 5.43 -12.16
N LEU A 81 -23.67 4.38 -11.36
CA LEU A 81 -23.76 4.45 -9.90
C LEU A 81 -22.43 4.17 -9.18
N ARG A 82 -21.41 3.67 -9.89
CA ARG A 82 -20.06 3.48 -9.35
C ARG A 82 -19.31 4.81 -9.36
N ARG A 83 -18.66 5.18 -8.27
CA ARG A 83 -17.83 6.39 -8.25
C ARG A 83 -16.66 6.28 -9.23
N SER A 84 -16.35 7.38 -9.92
CA SER A 84 -15.28 7.43 -10.92
C SER A 84 -13.87 7.37 -10.32
N ASP A 85 -13.69 7.79 -9.06
CA ASP A 85 -12.41 7.84 -8.35
C ASP A 85 -12.03 6.52 -7.65
N THR A 86 -13.00 5.62 -7.41
CA THR A 86 -12.74 4.34 -6.74
C THR A 86 -13.72 3.25 -7.16
N VAL A 87 -13.19 2.06 -7.44
CA VAL A 87 -13.97 0.90 -7.87
C VAL A 87 -14.81 0.26 -6.76
N ARG A 88 -14.62 0.67 -5.50
CA ARG A 88 -15.25 0.03 -4.31
C ARG A 88 -16.39 0.85 -3.69
N HIS A 89 -16.64 2.08 -4.16
CA HIS A 89 -17.62 2.97 -3.54
C HIS A 89 -18.72 3.38 -4.54
N TRP A 90 -19.93 3.51 -4.01
CA TRP A 90 -21.13 3.90 -4.75
C TRP A 90 -21.35 5.40 -4.66
N LEU A 91 -21.96 6.00 -5.70
CA LEU A 91 -22.29 7.41 -5.73
C LEU A 91 -23.32 7.73 -4.64
N GLY A 92 -22.94 8.61 -3.73
CA GLY A 92 -23.75 9.05 -2.60
C GLY A 92 -24.12 10.53 -2.65
N PRO A 93 -25.00 11.01 -1.74
CA PRO A 93 -25.35 12.42 -1.62
C PRO A 93 -24.14 13.34 -1.38
N GLU A 94 -23.10 12.84 -0.70
CA GLU A 94 -21.83 13.53 -0.45
C GLU A 94 -21.03 13.82 -1.73
N ASP A 95 -21.31 13.07 -2.80
CA ASP A 95 -20.65 13.25 -4.09
C ASP A 95 -21.36 14.28 -4.97
N ALA A 96 -22.49 14.86 -4.52
CA ALA A 96 -23.26 15.87 -5.25
C ALA A 96 -22.41 17.00 -5.84
N PRO A 97 -21.40 17.57 -5.12
CA PRO A 97 -20.52 18.59 -5.70
C PRO A 97 -19.71 18.09 -6.89
N TYR A 98 -19.42 16.79 -7.01
CA TYR A 98 -18.49 16.23 -8.00
C TYR A 98 -19.19 15.58 -9.20
N VAL A 99 -20.53 15.61 -9.24
CA VAL A 99 -21.30 14.82 -10.22
C VAL A 99 -21.07 15.27 -11.65
N ARG A 100 -20.81 16.56 -11.92
CA ARG A 100 -20.49 17.02 -13.27
C ARG A 100 -19.30 16.27 -13.85
N GLY A 101 -18.18 16.23 -13.14
CA GLY A 101 -17.00 15.47 -13.55
C GLY A 101 -17.33 14.00 -13.76
N HIS A 102 -18.06 13.39 -12.83
CA HIS A 102 -18.49 12.00 -12.94
C HIS A 102 -19.31 11.72 -14.21
N VAL A 103 -20.29 12.57 -14.52
CA VAL A 103 -21.12 12.48 -15.74
C VAL A 103 -20.27 12.53 -17.00
N LEU A 104 -19.32 13.45 -17.08
CA LEU A 104 -18.44 13.59 -18.25
C LEU A 104 -17.57 12.34 -18.46
N TRP A 105 -16.98 11.81 -17.39
CA TRP A 105 -16.17 10.58 -17.43
C TRP A 105 -16.99 9.34 -17.79
N VAL A 106 -18.19 9.18 -17.23
CA VAL A 106 -19.06 8.04 -17.55
C VAL A 106 -19.62 8.14 -18.97
N ALA A 107 -19.99 9.33 -19.43
CA ALA A 107 -20.45 9.56 -20.80
C ALA A 107 -19.38 9.16 -21.83
N GLU A 108 -18.13 9.56 -21.60
CA GLU A 108 -17.00 9.17 -22.44
C GLU A 108 -16.77 7.65 -22.43
N GLY A 109 -16.75 7.01 -21.25
CA GLY A 109 -16.52 5.58 -21.11
C GLY A 109 -17.63 4.70 -21.71
N LEU A 110 -18.88 5.18 -21.68
CA LEU A 110 -20.04 4.50 -22.28
C LEU A 110 -20.32 4.94 -23.72
N LYS A 111 -19.57 5.91 -24.26
CA LYS A 111 -19.80 6.53 -25.57
C LYS A 111 -21.25 7.04 -25.75
N LYS A 112 -21.79 7.65 -24.69
CA LYS A 112 -23.12 8.29 -24.66
C LYS A 112 -22.97 9.80 -24.52
N SER A 113 -24.04 10.56 -24.77
CA SER A 113 -24.01 12.00 -24.51
C SER A 113 -24.04 12.26 -22.98
N PRO A 114 -23.32 13.30 -22.49
CA PRO A 114 -23.40 13.72 -21.09
C PRO A 114 -24.83 14.00 -20.61
N ALA A 115 -25.66 14.60 -21.48
CA ALA A 115 -27.05 14.88 -21.21
C ALA A 115 -27.87 13.60 -20.93
N GLU A 116 -27.70 12.53 -21.73
CA GLU A 116 -28.37 11.24 -21.50
C GLU A 116 -27.95 10.61 -20.16
N VAL A 117 -26.67 10.68 -19.82
CA VAL A 117 -26.15 10.18 -18.54
C VAL A 117 -26.74 10.95 -17.35
N ALA A 118 -26.82 12.27 -17.44
CA ALA A 118 -27.41 13.12 -16.41
C ALA A 118 -28.92 12.87 -16.23
N VAL A 119 -29.67 12.75 -17.34
CA VAL A 119 -31.09 12.38 -17.31
C VAL A 119 -31.26 11.04 -16.61
N ARG A 120 -30.44 10.04 -16.98
CA ARG A 120 -30.54 8.71 -16.37
C ARG A 120 -30.21 8.72 -14.89
N LEU A 121 -29.19 9.48 -14.45
CA LEU A 121 -28.89 9.63 -13.02
C LEU A 121 -30.05 10.31 -12.25
N ALA A 122 -30.68 11.32 -12.84
CA ALA A 122 -31.84 11.98 -12.26
C ALA A 122 -33.05 11.02 -12.12
N GLU A 123 -33.30 10.17 -13.11
CA GLU A 123 -34.33 9.10 -13.04
C GLU A 123 -34.06 8.09 -11.90
N LEU A 124 -32.79 7.81 -11.62
CA LEU A 124 -32.37 6.95 -10.49
C LEU A 124 -32.47 7.68 -9.12
N GLY A 125 -32.82 8.97 -9.13
CA GLY A 125 -32.90 9.82 -7.95
C GLY A 125 -31.53 10.12 -7.36
N GLN A 126 -30.50 10.16 -8.20
CA GLN A 126 -29.18 10.69 -7.85
C GLN A 126 -29.10 12.18 -8.19
N PRO A 127 -28.25 12.96 -7.51
CA PRO A 127 -27.94 14.32 -7.93
C PRO A 127 -27.40 14.27 -9.36
N ALA A 128 -27.83 15.19 -10.22
CA ALA A 128 -27.35 15.31 -11.59
C ALA A 128 -27.37 16.79 -12.01
N PRO A 129 -26.36 17.26 -12.75
CA PRO A 129 -26.38 18.60 -13.34
C PRO A 129 -27.49 18.70 -14.40
N ALA A 130 -27.99 19.92 -14.63
CA ALA A 130 -29.00 20.16 -15.66
C ALA A 130 -28.45 19.73 -17.03
N PRO A 131 -29.18 18.93 -17.84
CA PRO A 131 -28.70 18.42 -19.12
C PRO A 131 -28.24 19.52 -20.09
N GLU A 132 -28.88 20.68 -20.06
CA GLU A 132 -28.54 21.87 -20.85
C GLU A 132 -27.24 22.57 -20.41
N SER A 133 -26.75 22.27 -19.21
CA SER A 133 -25.48 22.81 -18.69
C SER A 133 -24.26 21.94 -19.07
N LEU A 134 -24.50 20.84 -19.78
CA LEU A 134 -23.47 19.89 -20.18
C LEU A 134 -23.14 20.03 -21.67
N PRO A 135 -21.91 19.69 -22.09
CA PRO A 135 -21.54 19.67 -23.50
C PRO A 135 -22.28 18.55 -24.24
N GLU A 136 -22.47 18.73 -25.56
CA GLU A 136 -23.09 17.71 -26.42
C GLU A 136 -22.24 16.43 -26.50
N THR A 137 -20.92 16.58 -26.58
CA THR A 137 -19.95 15.49 -26.70
C THR A 137 -18.71 15.76 -25.84
N VAL A 138 -18.04 14.68 -25.43
CA VAL A 138 -16.79 14.73 -24.65
C VAL A 138 -15.76 13.77 -25.23
N GLU A 139 -14.51 14.21 -25.30
CA GLU A 139 -13.37 13.39 -25.69
C GLU A 139 -12.48 13.09 -24.47
N TYR A 140 -11.92 11.89 -24.40
CA TYR A 140 -11.08 11.45 -23.28
C TYR A 140 -9.94 12.44 -22.96
N GLY A 141 -9.28 12.97 -24.00
CA GLY A 141 -8.15 13.89 -23.83
C GLY A 141 -8.51 15.24 -23.22
N ASP A 142 -9.78 15.64 -23.25
CA ASP A 142 -10.23 16.90 -22.66
C ASP A 142 -10.64 16.75 -21.19
N LEU A 143 -10.89 15.53 -20.71
CA LEU A 143 -11.36 15.28 -19.35
C LEU A 143 -10.29 15.50 -18.27
N ASP A 144 -9.02 15.59 -18.65
CA ASP A 144 -7.92 15.81 -17.71
C ASP A 144 -8.09 17.12 -16.92
N VAL A 145 -8.66 18.16 -17.55
CA VAL A 145 -8.91 19.44 -16.87
C VAL A 145 -9.97 19.34 -15.77
N THR A 146 -10.72 18.24 -15.66
CA THR A 146 -11.78 18.05 -14.66
C THR A 146 -11.29 17.42 -13.35
N ARG A 147 -9.98 17.18 -13.21
CA ARG A 147 -9.38 16.55 -12.02
C ARG A 147 -8.17 17.29 -11.48
N SER A 148 -8.02 17.29 -10.15
CA SER A 148 -6.87 17.80 -9.41
C SER A 148 -6.33 16.72 -8.48
N LYS A 149 -5.04 16.35 -8.63
CA LYS A 149 -4.37 15.29 -7.84
C LYS A 149 -5.24 14.03 -7.70
N ASP A 150 -5.74 13.53 -8.83
CA ASP A 150 -6.60 12.35 -8.97
C ASP A 150 -8.03 12.44 -8.37
N ARG A 151 -8.47 13.62 -7.95
CA ARG A 151 -9.86 13.88 -7.51
C ARG A 151 -10.58 14.79 -8.49
N LEU A 152 -11.86 14.53 -8.75
CA LEU A 152 -12.70 15.42 -9.55
C LEU A 152 -12.80 16.80 -8.88
N ILE A 153 -12.87 17.86 -9.69
CA ILE A 153 -13.16 19.21 -9.18
C ILE A 153 -14.66 19.34 -8.85
N PRO A 154 -15.00 20.06 -7.77
CA PRO A 154 -16.39 20.35 -7.44
C PRO A 154 -17.02 21.34 -8.45
N ASP A 155 -18.31 21.18 -8.71
CA ASP A 155 -19.14 21.99 -9.62
C ASP A 155 -19.61 23.30 -8.97
N ASP A 156 -19.77 23.30 -7.65
CA ASP A 156 -20.33 24.42 -6.88
C ASP A 156 -19.27 25.44 -6.41
N VAL A 157 -17.99 25.17 -6.64
CA VAL A 157 -16.87 26.06 -6.28
C VAL A 157 -16.23 26.61 -7.55
N PRO A 158 -16.06 27.94 -7.69
CA PRO A 158 -15.30 28.51 -8.79
C PRO A 158 -13.89 27.91 -8.89
N VAL A 159 -13.53 27.42 -10.08
CA VAL A 159 -12.24 26.81 -10.33
C VAL A 159 -11.13 27.86 -10.16
N PRO A 160 -10.15 27.63 -9.27
CA PRO A 160 -9.10 28.58 -8.99
C PRO A 160 -8.06 28.61 -10.12
N LEU A 161 -7.34 29.73 -10.25
CA LEU A 161 -6.23 29.89 -11.20
C LEU A 161 -5.18 28.78 -11.09
N SER A 162 -4.89 28.33 -9.86
CA SER A 162 -3.92 27.26 -9.60
C SER A 162 -4.26 25.98 -10.37
N HIS A 163 -5.54 25.68 -10.55
CA HIS A 163 -6.01 24.52 -11.31
C HIS A 163 -5.83 24.69 -12.82
N LEU A 164 -6.07 25.89 -13.35
CA LEU A 164 -5.84 26.19 -14.77
C LEU A 164 -4.35 26.09 -15.11
N LEU A 165 -3.51 26.69 -14.27
CA LEU A 165 -2.06 26.57 -14.40
C LEU A 165 -1.64 25.10 -14.30
N ALA A 166 -2.29 24.34 -13.40
CA ALA A 166 -2.12 22.90 -13.20
C ALA A 166 -2.65 22.00 -14.34
N ASN A 167 -3.31 22.55 -15.36
CA ASN A 167 -3.76 21.77 -16.52
C ASN A 167 -3.33 22.36 -17.88
N ALA A 168 -2.70 23.53 -17.89
CA ALA A 168 -2.06 24.05 -19.10
C ALA A 168 -0.84 23.17 -19.49
N PRO A 169 -0.69 22.78 -20.77
CA PRO A 169 0.35 21.88 -21.27
C PRO A 169 1.76 22.37 -20.94
N PHE A 170 2.77 21.48 -20.87
CA PHE A 170 4.12 21.90 -20.49
C PHE A 170 4.89 22.46 -21.69
N GLY A 171 5.10 23.77 -21.68
CA GLY A 171 5.90 24.47 -22.69
C GLY A 171 7.41 24.27 -22.55
N SER A 172 8.15 24.28 -23.65
CA SER A 172 9.63 24.21 -23.64
C SER A 172 10.25 25.50 -23.09
N LYS A 173 11.37 25.43 -22.34
CA LYS A 173 12.00 26.60 -21.69
C LYS A 173 12.33 27.69 -22.74
N GLY A 174 11.75 28.89 -22.61
CA GLY A 174 11.93 30.01 -23.56
C GLY A 174 10.70 30.41 -24.39
N GLU A 175 9.53 29.84 -24.10
CA GLU A 175 8.26 30.17 -24.76
C GLU A 175 7.70 31.54 -24.34
N ASP A 176 7.06 32.27 -25.27
CA ASP A 176 6.49 33.61 -25.05
C ASP A 176 5.35 33.56 -24.02
N LEU A 177 5.34 34.49 -23.06
CA LEU A 177 4.29 34.62 -22.04
C LEU A 177 2.89 34.79 -22.65
N ARG A 178 2.79 35.35 -23.85
CA ARG A 178 1.50 35.45 -24.58
C ARG A 178 0.96 34.08 -25.01
N GLN A 179 1.85 33.21 -25.49
CA GLN A 179 1.48 31.85 -25.85
C GLN A 179 1.03 31.10 -24.59
N ARG A 180 1.76 31.30 -23.48
CA ARG A 180 1.38 30.71 -22.20
C ARG A 180 0.01 31.17 -21.71
N LEU A 181 -0.29 32.46 -21.83
CA LEU A 181 -1.62 32.99 -21.52
C LEU A 181 -2.70 32.33 -22.39
N ALA A 182 -2.45 32.15 -23.69
CA ALA A 182 -3.40 31.50 -24.58
C ALA A 182 -3.70 30.05 -24.17
N GLU A 183 -2.70 29.31 -23.68
CA GLU A 183 -2.88 27.95 -23.16
C GLU A 183 -3.74 27.91 -21.90
N VAL A 184 -3.49 28.82 -20.94
CA VAL A 184 -4.29 28.93 -19.71
C VAL A 184 -5.72 29.34 -20.03
N VAL A 185 -5.90 30.27 -20.97
CA VAL A 185 -7.21 30.65 -21.50
C VAL A 185 -7.88 29.46 -22.18
N ALA A 186 -7.17 28.63 -22.95
CA ALA A 186 -7.77 27.44 -23.57
C ALA A 186 -8.26 26.41 -22.54
N VAL A 187 -7.59 26.27 -21.39
CA VAL A 187 -8.07 25.41 -20.29
C VAL A 187 -9.33 26.02 -19.64
N ARG A 188 -9.34 27.34 -19.44
CA ARG A 188 -10.51 28.08 -18.95
C ARG A 188 -11.72 27.88 -19.87
N GLU A 189 -11.57 28.10 -21.17
CA GLU A 189 -12.66 27.95 -22.14
C GLU A 189 -13.18 26.51 -22.16
N ARG A 190 -12.31 25.50 -22.01
CA ARG A 190 -12.73 24.09 -21.90
C ARG A 190 -13.58 23.83 -20.65
N LEU A 191 -13.17 24.35 -19.49
CA LEU A 191 -13.94 24.22 -18.25
C LEU A 191 -15.30 24.92 -18.34
N LEU A 192 -15.35 26.12 -18.94
CA LEU A 192 -16.60 26.83 -19.20
C LEU A 192 -17.51 26.04 -20.15
N ALA A 193 -16.95 25.44 -21.22
CA ALA A 193 -17.69 24.60 -22.14
C ALA A 193 -18.26 23.33 -21.46
N PHE A 194 -17.59 22.84 -20.42
CA PHE A 194 -18.09 21.74 -19.57
C PHE A 194 -19.11 22.19 -18.52
N GLY A 195 -19.33 23.50 -18.39
CA GLY A 195 -20.29 24.11 -17.46
C GLY A 195 -19.75 24.34 -16.05
N TYR A 196 -18.42 24.30 -15.85
CA TYR A 196 -17.82 24.68 -14.57
C TYR A 196 -17.79 26.20 -14.40
N LEU A 197 -17.93 26.64 -13.15
CA LEU A 197 -17.71 28.02 -12.76
C LEU A 197 -16.21 28.29 -12.69
N VAL A 198 -15.75 29.41 -13.25
CA VAL A 198 -14.36 29.86 -13.11
C VAL A 198 -14.34 31.16 -12.30
N ASP A 199 -13.31 31.34 -11.46
CA ASP A 199 -13.13 32.56 -10.67
C ASP A 199 -13.13 33.83 -11.57
N PRO A 200 -13.99 34.83 -11.29
CA PRO A 200 -14.03 36.09 -12.06
C PRO A 200 -12.69 36.80 -12.20
N ALA A 201 -11.79 36.71 -11.20
CA ALA A 201 -10.47 37.31 -11.27
C ALA A 201 -9.62 36.74 -12.43
N VAL A 202 -9.92 35.51 -12.83
CA VAL A 202 -9.20 34.78 -13.90
C VAL A 202 -9.76 35.09 -15.29
N MET A 203 -10.93 35.75 -15.36
CA MET A 203 -11.49 36.20 -16.64
C MET A 203 -10.66 37.32 -17.26
N GLU A 204 -10.02 38.16 -16.44
CA GLU A 204 -9.20 39.31 -16.85
C GLU A 204 -7.68 39.04 -16.79
N LEU A 205 -7.27 37.77 -16.81
CA LEU A 205 -5.86 37.38 -16.71
C LEU A 205 -5.02 37.93 -17.88
N THR A 206 -3.87 38.50 -17.56
CA THR A 206 -2.87 39.01 -18.52
C THR A 206 -1.56 38.21 -18.48
N ALA A 207 -0.67 38.46 -19.43
CA ALA A 207 0.65 37.83 -19.44
C ALA A 207 1.53 38.27 -18.26
N GLU A 208 1.37 39.52 -17.78
CA GLU A 208 2.08 40.04 -16.61
C GLU A 208 1.64 39.30 -15.33
N ASP A 209 0.36 38.90 -15.23
CA ASP A 209 -0.16 38.14 -14.09
C ASP A 209 0.52 36.78 -13.92
N LEU A 210 0.87 36.14 -15.03
CA LEU A 210 1.56 34.85 -15.00
C LEU A 210 2.94 34.97 -14.35
N VAL A 211 3.65 36.07 -14.58
CA VAL A 211 4.94 36.36 -13.91
C VAL A 211 4.72 36.61 -12.42
N LEU A 212 3.64 37.29 -12.06
CA LEU A 212 3.33 37.63 -10.68
C LEU A 212 2.84 36.41 -9.85
N LEU A 213 2.06 35.51 -10.45
CA LEU A 213 1.32 34.45 -9.75
C LEU A 213 2.04 33.09 -9.74
N THR A 214 3.17 32.99 -10.44
CA THR A 214 3.98 31.77 -10.48
C THR A 214 5.20 31.93 -9.60
N GLU A 215 5.55 30.89 -8.84
CA GLU A 215 6.73 30.94 -7.97
C GLU A 215 7.94 31.34 -8.83
N ASP A 216 8.13 30.71 -9.99
CA ASP A 216 9.30 30.91 -10.83
C ASP A 216 9.36 32.20 -11.64
N GLN A 217 8.29 32.99 -11.62
CA GLN A 217 8.15 34.24 -12.39
C GLN A 217 8.40 34.04 -13.89
N ASP A 218 8.16 32.82 -14.37
CA ASP A 218 8.32 32.39 -15.76
C ASP A 218 6.97 32.00 -16.40
N GLY A 219 5.86 32.20 -15.66
CA GLY A 219 4.53 31.79 -16.08
C GLY A 219 4.29 30.27 -16.03
N ARG A 220 5.17 29.52 -15.34
CA ARG A 220 5.08 28.08 -15.18
C ARG A 220 4.73 27.69 -13.75
N ARG A 221 4.40 26.42 -13.58
CA ARG A 221 4.15 25.85 -12.25
C ARG A 221 5.45 25.77 -11.47
N PRO A 222 5.39 25.83 -10.13
CA PRO A 222 4.17 25.95 -9.31
C PRO A 222 3.59 27.37 -9.25
N ALA A 223 2.27 27.47 -9.11
CA ALA A 223 1.58 28.72 -8.82
C ALA A 223 1.72 29.05 -7.32
N LEU A 224 1.73 30.33 -6.97
CA LEU A 224 1.67 30.74 -5.57
C LEU A 224 0.40 30.23 -4.91
N ASP A 225 0.53 29.70 -3.69
CA ASP A 225 -0.61 29.30 -2.87
C ASP A 225 -1.24 30.54 -2.20
N PRO A 226 -2.52 30.88 -2.48
CA PRO A 226 -3.20 32.04 -1.88
C PRO A 226 -3.29 32.00 -0.35
N ALA A 227 -3.24 30.80 0.25
CA ALA A 227 -3.28 30.64 1.70
C ALA A 227 -1.94 30.98 2.38
N ARG A 228 -0.84 30.98 1.62
CA ARG A 228 0.51 31.26 2.13
C ARG A 228 0.84 32.75 2.03
N PRO A 229 1.67 33.28 2.94
CA PRO A 229 2.26 34.61 2.78
C PRO A 229 3.01 34.72 1.46
N VAL A 230 2.79 35.79 0.71
CA VAL A 230 3.60 36.10 -0.47
C VAL A 230 4.94 36.66 -0.01
N PRO A 231 6.09 36.06 -0.40
CA PRO A 231 7.40 36.58 0.00
C PRO A 231 7.66 38.00 -0.53
N LEU A 232 8.27 38.87 0.27
CA LEU A 232 8.66 40.22 -0.15
C LEU A 232 9.63 40.17 -1.33
N ALA A 233 10.61 39.26 -1.31
CA ALA A 233 11.55 39.08 -2.41
C ALA A 233 10.85 38.74 -3.74
N HIS A 234 9.76 37.95 -3.68
CA HIS A 234 8.95 37.63 -4.86
C HIS A 234 8.32 38.89 -5.45
N LEU A 235 7.64 39.67 -4.60
CA LEU A 235 6.97 40.90 -5.03
C LEU A 235 7.94 41.93 -5.63
N LEU A 236 9.08 42.16 -4.99
CA LEU A 236 10.08 43.12 -5.46
C LEU A 236 10.75 42.67 -6.77
N ARG A 237 11.01 41.36 -6.95
CA ARG A 237 11.53 40.83 -8.21
C ARG A 237 10.51 40.96 -9.35
N ALA A 238 9.23 40.68 -9.08
CA ALA A 238 8.18 40.85 -10.07
C ALA A 238 8.05 42.33 -10.46
N ALA A 239 8.14 43.24 -9.49
CA ALA A 239 8.13 44.69 -9.74
C ALA A 239 9.25 45.13 -10.67
N HIS A 240 10.47 44.62 -10.46
CA HIS A 240 11.60 44.88 -11.35
C HIS A 240 11.42 44.25 -12.74
N ALA A 241 10.99 42.98 -12.81
CA ALA A 241 10.85 42.26 -14.07
C ALA A 241 9.75 42.85 -14.97
N LEU A 242 8.69 43.39 -14.37
CA LEU A 242 7.53 43.96 -15.07
C LEU A 242 7.61 45.48 -15.24
N ASP A 243 8.61 46.14 -14.67
CA ASP A 243 8.72 47.61 -14.58
C ASP A 243 7.42 48.24 -14.02
N ARG A 244 7.01 47.74 -12.84
CA ARG A 244 5.80 48.15 -12.12
C ARG A 244 6.11 48.49 -10.67
N SER A 245 5.24 49.28 -10.04
CA SER A 245 5.31 49.51 -8.60
C SER A 245 4.99 48.22 -7.84
N PRO A 246 5.75 47.87 -6.78
CA PRO A 246 5.40 46.77 -5.90
C PRO A 246 3.99 46.91 -5.29
N GLN A 247 3.51 48.14 -5.07
CA GLN A 247 2.16 48.39 -4.57
C GLN A 247 1.09 47.97 -5.57
N ASP A 248 1.28 48.28 -6.86
CA ASP A 248 0.33 47.90 -7.92
C ASP A 248 0.24 46.37 -8.04
N LEU A 249 1.40 45.69 -7.95
CA LEU A 249 1.45 44.22 -7.98
C LEU A 249 0.86 43.59 -6.71
N ALA A 250 1.00 44.23 -5.54
CA ALA A 250 0.36 43.78 -4.31
C ALA A 250 -1.17 43.87 -4.41
N ASP A 251 -1.68 44.97 -4.96
CA ASP A 251 -3.12 45.13 -5.21
C ASP A 251 -3.64 44.12 -6.24
N ARG A 252 -2.83 43.83 -7.26
CA ARG A 252 -3.12 42.78 -8.24
C ARG A 252 -3.16 41.38 -7.62
N LEU A 253 -2.21 41.03 -6.76
CA LEU A 253 -2.22 39.77 -5.99
C LEU A 253 -3.45 39.64 -5.08
N ARG A 254 -3.90 40.75 -4.48
CA ARG A 254 -5.10 40.76 -3.62
C ARG A 254 -6.37 40.39 -4.40
N LEU A 255 -6.46 40.77 -5.69
CA LEU A 255 -7.56 40.38 -6.56
C LEU A 255 -7.58 38.86 -6.82
N PHE A 256 -6.42 38.21 -6.90
CA PHE A 256 -6.30 36.75 -7.03
C PHE A 256 -6.41 35.99 -5.69
N GLY A 257 -6.90 36.65 -4.63
CA GLY A 257 -7.14 36.01 -3.34
C GLY A 257 -5.92 35.92 -2.41
N HIS A 258 -4.79 36.54 -2.76
CA HIS A 258 -3.65 36.62 -1.84
C HIS A 258 -3.89 37.71 -0.79
N HIS A 259 -4.31 37.29 0.41
CA HIS A 259 -4.62 38.23 1.49
C HIS A 259 -3.44 38.49 2.44
N ARG A 260 -2.43 37.62 2.43
CA ARG A 260 -1.24 37.68 3.29
C ARG A 260 -0.05 38.27 2.51
N LEU A 261 -0.09 39.58 2.29
CA LEU A 261 0.95 40.31 1.56
C LEU A 261 2.00 40.88 2.53
N PRO A 262 3.25 41.12 2.08
CA PRO A 262 4.30 41.72 2.90
C PRO A 262 3.85 43.03 3.57
N ALA A 263 4.13 43.18 4.87
CA ALA A 263 3.78 44.37 5.64
C ALA A 263 4.98 45.32 5.72
N GLY A 264 4.83 46.54 5.22
CA GLY A 264 5.85 47.60 5.28
C GLY A 264 5.64 48.67 4.19
N PRO A 265 6.33 49.82 4.26
CA PRO A 265 6.36 50.75 3.14
C PRO A 265 7.10 50.10 1.97
N LEU A 266 6.36 49.63 0.98
CA LEU A 266 6.94 49.11 -0.25
C LEU A 266 7.67 50.26 -0.98
N PRO A 267 8.87 50.00 -1.55
CA PRO A 267 9.58 51.02 -2.29
C PRO A 267 8.78 51.42 -3.54
N ALA A 268 8.87 52.70 -3.93
CA ALA A 268 8.15 53.20 -5.11
C ALA A 268 8.63 52.56 -6.43
N ALA A 269 9.90 52.13 -6.48
CA ALA A 269 10.50 51.44 -7.62
C ALA A 269 11.59 50.48 -7.13
N VAL A 270 11.83 49.41 -7.89
CA VAL A 270 12.88 48.42 -7.60
C VAL A 270 14.01 48.59 -8.60
N THR A 271 15.17 48.99 -8.09
CA THR A 271 16.36 49.14 -8.92
C THR A 271 16.93 47.79 -9.31
N ARG A 272 17.74 47.75 -10.38
CA ARG A 272 18.45 46.53 -10.80
C ARG A 272 19.31 45.96 -9.67
N GLU A 273 19.98 46.83 -8.91
CA GLU A 273 20.82 46.44 -7.78
C GLU A 273 20.00 45.74 -6.69
N THR A 274 18.77 46.22 -6.45
CA THR A 274 17.85 45.59 -5.49
C THR A 274 17.42 44.22 -5.99
N ALA A 275 17.02 44.09 -7.25
CA ALA A 275 16.63 42.81 -7.84
C ALA A 275 17.77 41.78 -7.82
N GLU A 276 19.00 42.23 -8.09
CA GLU A 276 20.18 41.39 -8.01
C GLU A 276 20.46 40.90 -6.59
N ALA A 277 20.16 41.69 -5.55
CA ALA A 277 20.34 41.29 -4.15
C ALA A 277 19.28 40.30 -3.61
N LEU A 278 18.22 40.01 -4.39
CA LEU A 278 17.10 39.13 -3.98
C LEU A 278 17.22 37.69 -4.51
N VAL A 279 18.29 37.39 -5.24
CA VAL A 279 18.53 36.09 -5.89
C VAL A 279 19.85 35.51 -5.38
N ARG A 280 19.82 34.28 -4.88
CA ARG A 280 21.02 33.50 -4.54
C ARG A 280 21.72 33.06 -5.82
N GLY A 281 23.02 32.76 -5.77
CA GLY A 281 23.76 32.40 -6.98
C GLY A 281 23.53 30.97 -7.48
N ASP A 282 22.79 30.13 -6.74
CA ASP A 282 22.17 28.92 -7.29
C ASP A 282 20.82 29.18 -7.98
N GLY A 283 20.38 30.44 -8.02
CA GLY A 283 19.12 30.87 -8.63
C GLY A 283 17.91 30.77 -7.70
N GLU A 284 18.07 30.28 -6.47
CA GLU A 284 16.99 30.25 -5.49
C GLU A 284 16.68 31.66 -4.94
N ARG A 285 15.45 31.83 -4.44
CA ARG A 285 14.93 33.11 -3.97
C ARG A 285 15.25 33.30 -2.50
N LEU A 286 15.55 34.54 -2.14
CA LEU A 286 15.73 34.92 -0.75
C LEU A 286 14.40 34.85 0.01
N ALA A 287 14.38 34.15 1.13
CA ALA A 287 13.22 34.13 2.03
C ALA A 287 13.17 35.39 2.91
N ASP A 288 11.97 35.78 3.36
CA ASP A 288 11.80 36.97 4.22
C ASP A 288 12.48 36.81 5.59
N GLU A 289 12.51 35.57 6.09
CA GLU A 289 13.25 35.12 7.28
C GLU A 289 14.21 33.99 6.87
N ASP A 290 15.22 34.33 6.07
CA ASP A 290 16.24 33.35 5.69
C ASP A 290 17.18 33.05 6.88
N PRO A 291 17.33 31.81 7.34
CA PRO A 291 18.34 31.49 8.37
C PRO A 291 19.78 31.72 7.88
N GLU A 292 20.01 31.95 6.59
CA GLU A 292 21.32 31.95 5.93
C GLU A 292 21.63 33.27 5.21
N TRP A 293 21.30 34.39 5.85
CA TRP A 293 21.67 35.73 5.39
C TRP A 293 23.16 35.89 5.06
N PHE A 294 24.05 35.27 5.84
CA PHE A 294 25.49 35.49 5.70
C PHE A 294 26.07 34.92 4.39
N PRO A 295 25.88 33.62 4.05
CA PRO A 295 26.28 33.09 2.74
C PRO A 295 25.73 33.89 1.56
N HIS A 296 24.45 34.30 1.63
CA HIS A 296 23.82 35.12 0.60
C HIS A 296 24.50 36.48 0.43
N LEU A 297 24.76 37.20 1.53
CA LEU A 297 25.44 38.49 1.50
C LEU A 297 26.85 38.39 0.92
N VAL A 298 27.60 37.33 1.25
CA VAL A 298 28.93 37.10 0.68
C VAL A 298 28.85 36.83 -0.82
N GLU A 299 27.89 36.04 -1.26
CA GLU A 299 27.70 35.74 -2.68
C GLU A 299 27.30 36.98 -3.51
N VAL A 300 26.34 37.76 -3.02
CA VAL A 300 25.93 39.01 -3.68
C VAL A 300 27.08 40.02 -3.64
N ALA A 301 27.82 40.12 -2.54
CA ALA A 301 29.00 40.99 -2.44
C ALA A 301 30.10 40.59 -3.44
N ALA A 302 30.39 39.29 -3.57
CA ALA A 302 31.35 38.77 -4.54
C ALA A 302 30.94 39.09 -5.99
N ARG A 303 29.66 38.93 -6.32
CA ARG A 303 29.12 39.18 -7.67
C ARG A 303 29.01 40.66 -8.03
N THR A 304 28.65 41.51 -7.06
CA THR A 304 28.38 42.94 -7.29
C THR A 304 29.57 43.84 -6.95
N GLY A 305 30.58 43.31 -6.23
CA GLY A 305 31.73 44.07 -5.73
C GLY A 305 31.41 45.00 -4.56
N ARG A 306 30.20 44.94 -3.97
CA ARG A 306 29.77 45.81 -2.87
C ARG A 306 30.15 45.24 -1.50
N ALA A 307 30.29 46.11 -0.52
CA ALA A 307 30.52 45.70 0.86
C ALA A 307 29.28 44.98 1.43
N PRO A 308 29.45 43.82 2.11
CA PRO A 308 28.33 43.10 2.73
C PRO A 308 27.49 43.95 3.70
N ALA A 309 28.13 44.88 4.41
CA ALA A 309 27.44 45.79 5.34
C ALA A 309 26.41 46.68 4.63
N GLU A 310 26.78 47.25 3.46
CA GLU A 310 25.88 48.08 2.67
C GLU A 310 24.70 47.27 2.10
N LEU A 311 24.95 46.02 1.69
CA LEU A 311 23.90 45.12 1.20
C LEU A 311 22.94 44.75 2.32
N ALA A 312 23.45 44.46 3.53
CA ALA A 312 22.63 44.16 4.68
C ALA A 312 21.77 45.36 5.10
N ASP A 313 22.35 46.57 5.15
CA ASP A 313 21.60 47.80 5.45
C ASP A 313 20.50 48.07 4.41
N HIS A 314 20.79 47.83 3.13
CA HIS A 314 19.81 47.95 2.05
C HIS A 314 18.65 46.96 2.20
N LEU A 315 18.95 45.69 2.49
CA LEU A 315 17.92 44.66 2.72
C LEU A 315 17.08 44.95 3.97
N ARG A 316 17.70 45.43 5.07
CA ARG A 316 16.96 45.87 6.27
C ARG A 316 16.02 47.03 5.96
N ALA A 317 16.47 48.00 5.16
CA ALA A 317 15.64 49.13 4.77
C ALA A 317 14.40 48.71 3.94
N LEU A 318 14.50 47.59 3.21
CA LEU A 318 13.38 46.99 2.47
C LEU A 318 12.42 46.18 3.38
N GLY A 319 12.82 45.87 4.61
CA GLY A 319 12.01 45.13 5.58
C GLY A 319 12.45 43.68 5.82
N PHE A 320 13.59 43.24 5.27
CA PHE A 320 14.13 41.91 5.56
C PHE A 320 14.75 41.83 6.96
N ALA A 321 14.55 40.71 7.64
CA ALA A 321 15.04 40.47 9.00
C ALA A 321 16.54 40.07 9.01
N VAL A 322 17.43 40.95 8.54
CA VAL A 322 18.87 40.69 8.52
C VAL A 322 19.50 40.98 9.90
N PRO A 323 20.13 40.00 10.57
CA PRO A 323 20.76 40.22 11.88
C PRO A 323 21.84 41.32 11.86
N HIS A 324 21.94 42.12 12.94
CA HIS A 324 23.01 43.12 13.13
C HIS A 324 24.34 42.49 13.56
N GLU A 325 24.81 41.50 12.81
CA GLU A 325 26.08 40.84 13.06
C GLU A 325 27.25 41.60 12.39
N TYR A 326 28.46 41.41 12.93
CA TYR A 326 29.67 41.94 12.31
C TYR A 326 29.90 41.28 10.95
N LEU A 327 29.82 42.04 9.85
CA LEU A 327 30.07 41.56 8.50
C LEU A 327 31.50 41.91 8.06
N PRO A 328 32.15 41.05 7.26
CA PRO A 328 33.50 41.32 6.78
C PRO A 328 33.51 42.56 5.89
N ALA A 329 34.58 43.36 6.00
CA ALA A 329 34.75 44.57 5.19
C ALA A 329 34.97 44.25 3.70
N GLU A 330 35.64 43.14 3.39
CA GLU A 330 35.95 42.72 2.03
C GLU A 330 35.60 41.25 1.79
N VAL A 331 34.98 40.99 0.63
CA VAL A 331 34.68 39.66 0.10
C VAL A 331 35.39 39.46 -1.23
N ARG A 332 35.92 38.26 -1.45
CA ARG A 332 36.60 37.82 -2.66
C ARG A 332 35.72 36.84 -3.42
N GLU A 333 35.84 36.81 -4.75
CA GLU A 333 35.12 35.86 -5.61
C GLU A 333 35.27 34.40 -5.14
N GLY A 334 36.49 34.04 -4.68
CA GLY A 334 36.80 32.70 -4.16
C GLY A 334 36.16 32.34 -2.81
N ASP A 335 35.58 33.28 -2.07
CA ASP A 335 34.96 33.03 -0.76
C ASP A 335 33.63 32.27 -0.87
N THR A 336 32.89 32.46 -1.97
CA THR A 336 31.59 31.83 -2.19
C THR A 336 31.67 30.31 -2.07
N GLY A 337 32.64 29.67 -2.72
CA GLY A 337 32.81 28.23 -2.59
C GLY A 337 33.49 27.77 -1.29
N LEU A 338 33.89 28.67 -0.37
CA LEU A 338 34.24 28.30 1.01
C LEU A 338 32.97 28.12 1.84
N LEU A 339 31.89 28.81 1.46
CA LEU A 339 30.59 28.80 2.13
C LEU A 339 29.60 27.79 1.52
N TRP A 340 29.92 27.22 0.34
CA TRP A 340 29.06 26.24 -0.31
C TRP A 340 28.83 25.02 0.61
N ARG A 341 27.55 24.66 0.80
CA ARG A 341 27.13 23.62 1.73
C ARG A 341 27.46 22.23 1.20
N GLY A 342 28.23 21.49 1.99
CA GLY A 342 28.29 20.04 1.89
C GLY A 342 27.26 19.38 2.80
N ARG A 343 27.26 18.05 2.84
CA ARG A 343 26.59 17.24 3.85
C ARG A 343 27.64 16.70 4.83
N VAL A 344 27.34 16.64 6.12
CA VAL A 344 28.14 15.90 7.11
C VAL A 344 27.33 14.68 7.51
N ALA A 345 27.90 13.48 7.33
CA ALA A 345 27.21 12.21 7.60
C ALA A 345 25.78 12.14 6.98
N GLY A 346 25.64 12.59 5.73
CA GLY A 346 24.37 12.54 4.97
C GLY A 346 23.38 13.69 5.21
N LYS A 347 23.56 14.49 6.27
CA LYS A 347 22.69 15.64 6.58
C LYS A 347 23.32 16.96 6.09
N PRO A 348 22.53 17.94 5.58
CA PRO A 348 23.02 19.29 5.37
C PRO A 348 23.57 19.80 6.70
N PHE A 349 24.81 20.28 6.72
CA PHE A 349 25.37 20.84 7.94
C PHE A 349 25.26 22.37 7.90
N ASP A 350 24.88 22.94 9.03
CA ASP A 350 24.77 24.37 9.22
C ASP A 350 26.16 24.97 9.46
N LEU A 351 26.70 25.65 8.44
CA LEU A 351 27.97 26.39 8.51
C LEU A 351 27.72 27.80 9.09
N ALA A 352 26.95 27.90 10.16
CA ALA A 352 26.80 29.13 10.93
C ALA A 352 28.15 29.56 11.53
N ARG A 353 28.42 30.86 11.52
CA ARG A 353 29.70 31.44 11.96
C ARG A 353 30.06 31.18 13.41
N THR A 354 29.05 30.93 14.24
CA THR A 354 29.17 30.62 15.68
C THR A 354 29.36 29.13 15.95
N ARG A 355 29.13 28.26 14.96
CA ARG A 355 29.30 26.81 15.10
C ARG A 355 30.73 26.38 14.73
N PRO A 356 31.21 25.24 15.25
CA PRO A 356 32.45 24.61 14.78
C PRO A 356 32.40 24.31 13.29
N VAL A 357 33.46 24.67 12.57
CA VAL A 357 33.64 24.28 11.16
C VAL A 357 34.21 22.86 11.11
N PRO A 358 33.62 21.93 10.33
CA PRO A 358 34.15 20.56 10.24
C PRO A 358 35.58 20.50 9.66
N VAL A 359 36.42 19.62 10.18
CA VAL A 359 37.79 19.39 9.69
C VAL A 359 37.79 19.00 8.21
N GLY A 360 36.90 18.09 7.82
CA GLY A 360 36.75 17.63 6.43
C GLY A 360 36.35 18.74 5.46
N HIS A 361 35.60 19.75 5.90
CA HIS A 361 35.25 20.90 5.07
C HIS A 361 36.48 21.73 4.73
N VAL A 362 37.31 22.08 5.73
CA VAL A 362 38.56 22.84 5.52
C VAL A 362 39.49 22.09 4.57
N LEU A 363 39.69 20.80 4.80
CA LEU A 363 40.56 19.95 3.98
C LEU A 363 40.04 19.80 2.53
N SER A 364 38.75 19.55 2.36
CA SER A 364 38.16 19.45 1.02
C SER A 364 38.28 20.77 0.26
N ARG A 365 38.03 21.92 0.92
CA ARG A 365 38.13 23.24 0.26
C ARG A 365 39.57 23.60 -0.09
N ALA A 366 40.54 23.17 0.70
CA ALA A 366 41.95 23.33 0.40
C ALA A 366 42.32 22.55 -0.87
N HIS A 367 41.90 21.28 -0.96
CA HIS A 367 42.13 20.43 -2.12
C HIS A 367 41.42 20.92 -3.39
N ASP A 368 40.11 21.20 -3.34
CA ASP A 368 39.31 21.64 -4.50
C ASP A 368 39.88 22.92 -5.15
N ARG A 369 40.58 23.75 -4.36
CA ARG A 369 41.17 25.03 -4.79
C ARG A 369 42.67 24.97 -5.06
N GLY A 370 43.33 23.85 -4.75
CA GLY A 370 44.78 23.75 -4.81
C GLY A 370 45.52 24.72 -3.87
N VAL A 371 44.93 25.05 -2.71
CA VAL A 371 45.53 25.93 -1.69
C VAL A 371 45.80 25.16 -0.39
N SER A 372 46.54 25.77 0.53
CA SER A 372 46.87 25.15 1.82
C SER A 372 45.68 25.20 2.80
N ALA A 373 45.59 24.23 3.71
CA ALA A 373 44.53 24.17 4.73
C ALA A 373 44.63 25.37 5.69
N ALA A 374 45.86 25.84 5.98
CA ALA A 374 46.08 27.04 6.75
C ALA A 374 45.51 28.30 6.08
N SER A 375 45.61 28.40 4.75
CA SER A 375 45.04 29.51 3.97
C SER A 375 43.51 29.53 4.04
N VAL A 376 42.86 28.37 3.87
CA VAL A 376 41.40 28.24 4.02
C VAL A 376 40.96 28.60 5.43
N ALA A 377 41.65 28.08 6.45
CA ALA A 377 41.33 28.35 7.84
C ALA A 377 41.51 29.82 8.22
N ALA A 378 42.56 30.48 7.70
CA ALA A 378 42.76 31.92 7.87
C ALA A 378 41.62 32.72 7.23
N ARG A 379 41.23 32.38 5.98
CA ARG A 379 40.16 33.10 5.29
C ARG A 379 38.79 32.91 5.98
N LEU A 380 38.49 31.72 6.49
CA LEU A 380 37.26 31.51 7.28
C LEU A 380 37.24 32.38 8.55
N ARG A 381 38.37 32.54 9.25
CA ARG A 381 38.47 33.45 10.40
C ARG A 381 38.26 34.91 10.00
N GLU A 382 38.81 35.35 8.86
CA GLU A 382 38.58 36.69 8.31
C GLU A 382 37.11 36.94 7.95
N LEU A 383 36.42 35.93 7.44
CA LEU A 383 34.96 35.94 7.20
C LEU A 383 34.14 35.88 8.50
N GLY A 384 34.83 35.72 9.64
CA GLY A 384 34.25 35.82 10.98
C GLY A 384 33.68 34.51 11.52
N TYR A 385 34.18 33.36 11.07
CA TYR A 385 33.97 32.07 11.73
C TYR A 385 34.79 31.99 13.02
N THR A 386 34.13 31.78 14.16
CA THR A 386 34.78 31.84 15.47
C THR A 386 35.42 30.52 15.88
N HIS A 387 34.94 29.39 15.35
CA HIS A 387 35.37 28.04 15.74
C HIS A 387 35.94 27.27 14.54
N VAL A 388 37.08 27.75 14.00
CA VAL A 388 37.79 27.08 12.90
C VAL A 388 38.81 26.08 13.45
N PRO A 389 38.76 24.79 13.06
CA PRO A 389 39.60 23.74 13.62
C PRO A 389 41.08 23.96 13.28
N ALA A 390 41.95 23.39 14.11
CA ALA A 390 43.38 23.31 13.82
C ALA A 390 43.61 22.11 12.89
N VAL A 391 43.89 22.40 11.61
CA VAL A 391 44.08 21.39 10.58
C VAL A 391 45.54 21.40 10.14
N PRO A 392 46.21 20.23 10.02
CA PRO A 392 47.60 20.17 9.59
C PRO A 392 47.77 20.70 8.17
N ASP A 393 48.79 21.53 7.96
CA ASP A 393 49.08 22.13 6.66
C ASP A 393 49.93 21.17 5.83
N ARG A 394 49.25 20.21 5.17
CA ARG A 394 49.88 19.18 4.34
C ARG A 394 49.12 19.02 3.01
N CYS A 395 49.83 18.61 1.96
CA CYS A 395 49.20 18.24 0.70
C CYS A 395 48.43 16.94 0.88
N LEU A 396 47.14 16.93 0.51
CA LEU A 396 46.32 15.72 0.52
C LEU A 396 46.65 14.85 -0.68
N THR A 397 46.86 13.56 -0.44
CA THR A 397 46.92 12.54 -1.48
C THR A 397 45.51 12.15 -1.93
N GLU A 398 45.39 11.44 -3.07
CA GLU A 398 44.11 10.87 -3.51
C GLU A 398 43.52 9.89 -2.47
N GLU A 399 44.37 9.20 -1.71
CA GLU A 399 43.94 8.34 -0.59
C GLU A 399 43.34 9.16 0.55
N ASP A 400 44.00 10.26 0.94
CA ASP A 400 43.48 11.17 1.97
C ASP A 400 42.12 11.78 1.58
N VAL A 401 41.93 12.09 0.29
CA VAL A 401 40.67 12.63 -0.24
C VAL A 401 39.54 11.60 -0.13
N ARG A 402 39.82 10.31 -0.40
CA ARG A 402 38.85 9.21 -0.22
C ARG A 402 38.44 9.03 1.25
N LEU A 403 39.35 9.26 2.20
CA LEU A 403 39.02 9.21 3.63
C LEU A 403 38.05 10.32 4.05
N ILE A 404 38.17 11.51 3.46
CA ILE A 404 37.34 12.68 3.82
C ILE A 404 36.12 12.91 2.93
N ARG A 405 35.90 12.12 1.88
CA ARG A 405 34.73 12.20 0.99
C ARG A 405 33.97 10.87 0.95
N ASP A 406 32.65 10.91 1.15
CA ASP A 406 31.75 9.80 0.84
C ASP A 406 31.18 10.04 -0.58
N ASP A 407 31.65 9.30 -1.58
CA ASP A 407 31.17 9.40 -2.96
C ASP A 407 29.72 8.91 -3.07
N VAL A 408 28.80 9.85 -3.29
CA VAL A 408 27.48 9.59 -3.88
C VAL A 408 27.21 10.70 -4.88
N GLU A 409 26.51 10.35 -5.96
CA GLU A 409 26.25 11.09 -7.20
C GLU A 409 25.78 12.57 -7.06
N TYR A 410 25.45 13.05 -5.86
CA TYR A 410 25.06 14.44 -5.60
C TYR A 410 25.57 14.97 -4.25
N GLY A 411 26.65 15.75 -4.28
CA GLY A 411 27.08 16.66 -3.20
C GLY A 411 28.24 16.18 -2.30
N LEU A 412 29.05 17.12 -1.82
CA LEU A 412 30.21 16.86 -0.96
C LEU A 412 29.76 16.29 0.40
N ARG A 413 30.01 15.01 0.69
CA ARG A 413 29.81 14.42 2.03
C ARG A 413 31.14 14.33 2.78
N VAL A 414 31.29 15.05 3.89
CA VAL A 414 32.48 14.96 4.75
C VAL A 414 32.18 14.21 6.06
N PRO A 415 33.15 13.49 6.65
CA PRO A 415 33.01 12.92 7.98
C PRO A 415 32.69 13.98 9.03
N ALA A 416 31.98 13.57 10.07
CA ALA A 416 31.87 14.38 11.29
C ALA A 416 33.25 14.48 11.95
N ASP A 417 33.45 15.52 12.79
CA ASP A 417 34.70 15.69 13.54
C ASP A 417 34.99 14.50 14.46
N THR A 418 33.93 13.82 14.94
CA THR A 418 34.01 12.49 15.54
C THR A 418 33.97 11.41 14.45
N VAL A 419 35.10 10.74 14.24
CA VAL A 419 35.19 9.58 13.35
C VAL A 419 34.71 8.34 14.10
N ARG A 420 33.47 7.94 13.86
CA ARG A 420 32.86 6.75 14.46
C ARG A 420 33.49 5.46 13.94
N LEU A 421 33.46 4.40 14.75
CA LEU A 421 34.04 3.09 14.40
C LEU A 421 33.56 2.57 13.04
N GLY A 422 32.29 2.74 12.69
CA GLY A 422 31.78 2.32 11.38
C GLY A 422 32.47 2.99 10.19
N ARG A 423 32.70 4.31 10.25
CA ARG A 423 33.45 5.01 9.20
C ARG A 423 34.91 4.54 9.14
N LEU A 424 35.49 4.26 10.31
CA LEU A 424 36.85 3.74 10.42
C LEU A 424 36.99 2.35 9.78
N VAL A 425 36.02 1.46 10.01
CA VAL A 425 35.95 0.13 9.37
C VAL A 425 35.83 0.26 7.85
N ARG A 426 34.96 1.15 7.35
CA ARG A 426 34.84 1.38 5.90
C ARG A 426 36.16 1.86 5.29
N ALA A 427 36.80 2.87 5.90
CA ALA A 427 38.09 3.37 5.47
C ALA A 427 39.19 2.29 5.46
N ALA A 428 39.23 1.47 6.51
CA ALA A 428 40.19 0.36 6.60
C ALA A 428 39.93 -0.70 5.51
N ALA A 429 38.67 -0.97 5.18
CA ALA A 429 38.28 -1.91 4.12
C ALA A 429 38.67 -1.42 2.72
N ASP A 430 38.43 -0.14 2.41
CA ASP A 430 38.71 0.46 1.10
C ASP A 430 40.22 0.39 0.75
N GLU A 431 41.08 0.48 1.77
CA GLU A 431 42.54 0.42 1.64
C GLU A 431 43.14 -0.96 1.98
N GLY A 432 42.34 -1.87 2.54
CA GLY A 432 42.77 -3.21 2.97
C GLY A 432 43.76 -3.22 4.13
N ILE A 433 43.69 -2.22 5.02
CA ILE A 433 44.56 -2.00 6.18
C ILE A 433 43.84 -2.33 7.51
N GLY A 434 44.55 -2.23 8.64
CA GLY A 434 43.97 -2.41 9.97
C GLY A 434 43.35 -1.14 10.54
N LEU A 435 42.43 -1.29 11.51
CA LEU A 435 41.72 -0.16 12.13
C LEU A 435 42.65 0.84 12.83
N ARG A 436 43.78 0.37 13.37
CA ARG A 436 44.77 1.23 14.04
C ARG A 436 45.47 2.16 13.05
N GLU A 437 45.89 1.63 11.90
CA GLU A 437 46.52 2.41 10.84
C GLU A 437 45.55 3.42 10.24
N ALA A 438 44.31 3.00 9.97
CA ALA A 438 43.27 3.93 9.50
C ALA A 438 43.01 5.07 10.51
N ALA A 439 43.04 4.79 11.81
CA ALA A 439 42.85 5.79 12.85
C ALA A 439 44.03 6.77 12.92
N GLU A 440 45.25 6.28 12.72
CA GLU A 440 46.45 7.12 12.62
C GLU A 440 46.38 8.05 11.39
N ARG A 441 45.88 7.57 10.25
CA ARG A 441 45.65 8.40 9.05
C ARG A 441 44.64 9.52 9.34
N TYR A 442 43.50 9.22 9.98
CA TYR A 442 42.53 10.25 10.39
C TYR A 442 43.13 11.27 11.38
N ARG A 443 43.90 10.83 12.37
CA ARG A 443 44.60 11.75 13.30
C ARG A 443 45.61 12.63 12.58
N ALA A 444 46.32 12.09 11.60
CA ALA A 444 47.25 12.84 10.75
C ALA A 444 46.55 13.85 9.83
N LEU A 445 45.24 13.68 9.57
CA LEU A 445 44.38 14.65 8.88
C LEU A 445 43.81 15.73 9.82
N GLY A 446 44.01 15.63 11.13
CA GLY A 446 43.49 16.58 12.12
C GLY A 446 42.18 16.16 12.78
N TYR A 447 41.68 14.94 12.54
CA TYR A 447 40.55 14.40 13.31
C TYR A 447 41.05 13.93 14.67
N THR A 448 40.77 14.71 15.71
CA THR A 448 41.24 14.44 17.07
C THR A 448 40.37 13.44 17.82
N ASP A 449 39.09 13.36 17.46
CA ASP A 449 38.11 12.47 18.09
C ASP A 449 37.85 11.26 17.18
N VAL A 450 38.60 10.18 17.39
CA VAL A 450 38.49 8.93 16.63
C VAL A 450 38.09 7.81 17.58
N ASP A 451 36.92 7.23 17.34
CA ASP A 451 36.36 6.12 18.09
C ASP A 451 37.08 4.81 17.74
N LEU A 452 38.22 4.60 18.40
CA LEU A 452 39.02 3.39 18.30
C LEU A 452 38.91 2.60 19.62
N PRO A 453 38.17 1.47 19.65
CA PRO A 453 38.02 0.69 20.87
C PRO A 453 39.35 0.06 21.33
N PRO A 454 39.55 -0.10 22.66
CA PRO A 454 40.71 -0.80 23.20
C PRO A 454 40.60 -2.31 22.96
N GLY A 455 41.74 -3.00 22.77
CA GLY A 455 41.79 -4.46 22.59
C GLY A 455 42.52 -4.92 21.33
N PRO A 456 42.67 -6.25 21.13
CA PRO A 456 43.16 -6.78 19.87
C PRO A 456 42.15 -6.46 18.76
N LEU A 457 42.62 -5.81 17.69
CA LEU A 457 41.83 -5.46 16.52
C LEU A 457 42.45 -6.14 15.30
N PRO A 458 41.66 -6.46 14.26
CA PRO A 458 42.18 -7.11 13.07
C PRO A 458 43.24 -6.23 12.39
N GLU A 459 44.34 -6.86 11.98
CA GLU A 459 45.42 -6.22 11.23
C GLU A 459 45.00 -5.86 9.79
N ARG A 460 43.92 -6.48 9.29
CA ARG A 460 43.34 -6.21 7.98
C ARG A 460 41.81 -6.25 8.07
N VAL A 461 41.18 -5.27 7.45
CA VAL A 461 39.74 -5.17 7.25
C VAL A 461 39.48 -5.25 5.75
N ASP A 462 38.41 -5.93 5.34
CA ASP A 462 38.05 -6.08 3.92
C ASP A 462 36.64 -5.58 3.61
N GLU A 463 36.25 -5.62 2.33
CA GLU A 463 34.94 -5.17 1.88
C GLU A 463 33.77 -5.96 2.50
N ARG A 464 33.98 -7.22 2.91
CA ARG A 464 32.92 -8.00 3.58
C ARG A 464 32.66 -7.43 4.98
N ASP A 465 33.70 -6.97 5.66
CA ASP A 465 33.56 -6.30 6.97
C ASP A 465 32.78 -4.99 6.85
N ALA A 466 33.07 -4.19 5.82
CA ALA A 466 32.33 -2.96 5.56
C ALA A 466 30.83 -3.22 5.32
N ARG A 467 30.46 -4.31 4.63
CA ARG A 467 29.05 -4.67 4.39
C ARG A 467 28.29 -5.05 5.65
N LEU A 468 28.97 -5.42 6.74
CA LEU A 468 28.32 -5.71 8.03
C LEU A 468 27.72 -4.46 8.68
N ILE A 469 28.23 -3.27 8.34
CA ILE A 469 27.92 -2.00 9.01
C ILE A 469 27.27 -0.95 8.08
N GLU A 470 27.03 -1.31 6.82
CA GLU A 470 26.51 -0.43 5.77
C GLU A 470 25.06 0.00 6.05
N SER A 471 24.82 1.24 6.49
CA SER A 471 23.49 1.75 6.87
C SER A 471 23.19 3.09 6.20
N ASP A 472 21.92 3.34 5.87
CA ASP A 472 21.46 4.59 5.27
C ASP A 472 21.39 5.77 6.28
N GLU A 473 21.39 5.50 7.60
CA GLU A 473 20.97 6.50 8.59
C GLU A 473 22.11 7.11 9.46
N ALA A 474 23.25 6.43 9.62
CA ALA A 474 24.53 6.97 10.15
C ALA A 474 25.55 5.83 10.38
N TRP A 475 26.85 6.15 10.38
CA TRP A 475 27.89 5.21 10.82
C TRP A 475 27.75 4.85 12.31
N PRO A 476 27.82 3.55 12.69
CA PRO A 476 27.72 3.12 14.10
C PRO A 476 29.00 3.44 14.90
N SER A 477 28.84 3.76 16.18
CA SER A 477 29.93 3.89 17.16
C SER A 477 30.28 2.54 17.81
N SER A 478 31.38 2.46 18.54
CA SER A 478 31.85 1.22 19.21
C SER A 478 30.90 0.70 20.30
N ASP A 479 30.08 1.56 20.87
CA ASP A 479 29.03 1.27 21.84
C ASP A 479 27.64 1.07 21.19
N HIS A 480 27.54 1.07 19.86
CA HIS A 480 26.26 0.87 19.18
C HIS A 480 25.67 -0.51 19.50
N ALA A 481 24.45 -0.50 20.04
CA ALA A 481 23.66 -1.67 20.36
C ALA A 481 23.05 -2.31 19.11
N PHE A 482 23.71 -3.32 18.56
CA PHE A 482 23.14 -4.11 17.47
C PHE A 482 22.03 -5.01 18.01
N ARG A 483 20.87 -4.98 17.37
CA ARG A 483 19.76 -5.88 17.69
C ARG A 483 19.78 -7.10 16.78
N VAL A 484 19.20 -8.22 17.22
CA VAL A 484 19.12 -9.45 16.42
C VAL A 484 18.52 -9.24 15.02
N PRO A 485 17.46 -8.41 14.81
CA PRO A 485 16.94 -8.15 13.47
C PRO A 485 17.96 -7.54 12.51
N TYR A 486 18.88 -6.70 13.01
CA TYR A 486 19.96 -6.14 12.20
C TYR A 486 20.94 -7.25 11.78
N VAL A 487 21.36 -8.09 12.74
CA VAL A 487 22.29 -9.19 12.51
C VAL A 487 21.73 -10.21 11.52
N VAL A 488 20.44 -10.58 11.67
CA VAL A 488 19.75 -11.50 10.76
C VAL A 488 19.65 -10.91 9.35
N ARG A 489 19.34 -9.62 9.21
CA ARG A 489 19.30 -8.94 7.90
C ARG A 489 20.67 -8.99 7.20
N ARG A 490 21.76 -8.78 7.94
CA ARG A 490 23.13 -8.89 7.39
C ARG A 490 23.50 -10.32 7.04
N ALA A 491 23.11 -11.27 7.88
CA ALA A 491 23.33 -12.69 7.65
C ALA A 491 22.66 -13.15 6.34
N ASP A 492 21.40 -12.74 6.12
CA ASP A 492 20.65 -13.02 4.90
C ASP A 492 21.30 -12.39 3.66
N ALA A 493 21.61 -11.08 3.71
CA ALA A 493 22.23 -10.35 2.60
C ALA A 493 23.60 -10.92 2.18
N LEU A 494 24.37 -11.44 3.14
CA LEU A 494 25.71 -12.00 2.89
C LEU A 494 25.69 -13.53 2.70
N GLY A 495 24.56 -14.19 2.95
CA GLY A 495 24.44 -15.65 2.89
C GLY A 495 25.30 -16.39 3.93
N ILE A 496 25.49 -15.81 5.11
CA ILE A 496 26.29 -16.39 6.22
C ILE A 496 25.44 -16.57 7.48
N ALA A 497 25.97 -17.27 8.49
CA ALA A 497 25.22 -17.53 9.71
C ALA A 497 25.12 -16.27 10.60
N PRO A 498 23.99 -16.05 11.32
CA PRO A 498 23.86 -14.93 12.25
C PRO A 498 24.97 -14.86 13.32
N ALA A 499 25.40 -16.01 13.84
CA ALA A 499 26.54 -16.07 14.78
C ALA A 499 27.85 -15.59 14.17
N ALA A 500 28.09 -15.84 12.87
CA ALA A 500 29.29 -15.39 12.17
C ALA A 500 29.31 -13.86 12.02
N VAL A 501 28.15 -13.25 11.71
CA VAL A 501 27.99 -11.78 11.67
C VAL A 501 28.29 -11.18 13.05
N ALA A 502 27.65 -11.69 14.10
CA ALA A 502 27.83 -11.19 15.46
C ALA A 502 29.30 -11.29 15.92
N ARG A 503 29.93 -12.45 15.72
CA ARG A 503 31.34 -12.66 16.04
C ARG A 503 32.23 -11.67 15.29
N ARG A 504 32.00 -11.46 13.99
CA ARG A 504 32.81 -10.54 13.20
C ARG A 504 32.63 -9.08 13.61
N LEU A 505 31.41 -8.66 13.96
CA LEU A 505 31.18 -7.33 14.56
C LEU A 505 31.95 -7.16 15.88
N GLY A 506 31.97 -8.19 16.74
CA GLY A 506 32.77 -8.18 17.96
C GLY A 506 34.28 -8.08 17.71
N GLU A 507 34.80 -8.82 16.72
CA GLU A 507 36.21 -8.75 16.30
C GLU A 507 36.59 -7.35 15.76
N LEU A 508 35.67 -6.66 15.08
CA LEU A 508 35.86 -5.28 14.62
C LEU A 508 35.83 -4.24 15.76
N GLY A 509 35.47 -4.66 16.98
CA GLY A 509 35.51 -3.83 18.19
C GLY A 509 34.16 -3.23 18.63
N PHE A 510 33.04 -3.67 18.06
CA PHE A 510 31.71 -3.32 18.56
C PHE A 510 31.41 -4.09 19.85
N ARG A 511 30.97 -3.38 20.90
CA ARG A 511 30.79 -3.96 22.25
C ARG A 511 29.44 -4.60 22.47
N GLU A 512 28.38 -3.96 21.98
CA GLU A 512 26.99 -4.38 22.23
C GLU A 512 26.47 -5.20 21.05
N VAL A 513 26.93 -6.45 20.96
CA VAL A 513 26.55 -7.40 19.92
C VAL A 513 25.82 -8.60 20.52
N PRO A 514 24.70 -9.05 19.94
CA PRO A 514 23.93 -10.17 20.48
C PRO A 514 24.72 -11.48 20.39
N GLY A 515 24.75 -12.22 21.50
CA GLY A 515 25.37 -13.55 21.61
C GLY A 515 24.35 -14.68 21.49
N GLY A 516 24.84 -15.93 21.46
CA GLY A 516 23.99 -17.13 21.47
C GLY A 516 23.19 -17.39 20.18
N LEU A 517 23.55 -16.71 19.09
CA LEU A 517 22.86 -16.83 17.81
C LEU A 517 23.17 -18.15 17.09
N PRO A 518 22.36 -18.55 16.08
CA PRO A 518 22.59 -19.79 15.35
C PRO A 518 23.85 -19.77 14.47
N GLU A 519 24.58 -20.89 14.47
CA GLU A 519 25.75 -21.14 13.61
C GLU A 519 25.40 -21.65 12.21
N THR A 520 24.12 -21.97 11.98
CA THR A 520 23.63 -22.45 10.68
C THR A 520 22.97 -21.32 9.88
N VAL A 521 23.12 -21.37 8.56
CA VAL A 521 22.48 -20.42 7.62
C VAL A 521 21.05 -20.87 7.36
N HIS A 522 20.09 -19.95 7.44
CA HIS A 522 18.70 -20.22 7.10
C HIS A 522 18.05 -19.00 6.41
N ARG A 523 17.64 -19.16 5.14
CA ARG A 523 17.11 -18.07 4.28
C ARG A 523 15.75 -17.52 4.74
N GLY A 524 15.06 -18.26 5.62
CA GLY A 524 13.79 -17.83 6.20
C GLY A 524 13.93 -17.04 7.50
N ASP A 525 15.14 -16.84 8.05
CA ASP A 525 15.29 -16.19 9.37
C ASP A 525 14.68 -14.79 9.40
N LEU A 526 14.91 -13.99 8.35
CA LEU A 526 14.39 -12.64 8.24
C LEU A 526 12.86 -12.62 8.11
N ALA A 527 12.29 -13.61 7.44
CA ALA A 527 10.84 -13.77 7.32
C ALA A 527 10.22 -14.18 8.67
N MET A 528 10.84 -15.13 9.40
CA MET A 528 10.30 -15.61 10.68
C MET A 528 10.17 -14.51 11.73
N ILE A 529 11.14 -13.59 11.78
CA ILE A 529 11.15 -12.48 12.74
C ILE A 529 10.33 -11.26 12.28
N SER A 530 9.64 -11.33 11.14
CA SER A 530 8.80 -10.26 10.57
C SER A 530 7.32 -10.53 10.82
N GLU A 531 6.52 -9.50 11.11
CA GLU A 531 5.08 -9.61 11.41
C GLU A 531 4.27 -10.26 10.28
N ASP A 532 4.63 -9.97 9.02
CA ASP A 532 3.95 -10.48 7.83
C ASP A 532 4.56 -11.78 7.28
N ALA A 533 5.50 -12.36 8.02
CA ALA A 533 6.30 -13.50 7.60
C ALA A 533 7.03 -13.31 6.25
N ARG A 534 7.41 -12.07 5.89
CA ARG A 534 8.14 -11.76 4.65
C ARG A 534 9.47 -11.05 4.94
N PRO A 535 10.47 -11.20 4.06
CA PRO A 535 11.70 -10.42 4.16
C PRO A 535 11.41 -8.92 4.07
N GLY A 536 11.82 -8.17 5.10
CA GLY A 536 11.76 -6.70 5.10
C GLY A 536 10.52 -6.07 5.74
N GLY A 537 9.58 -6.84 6.29
CA GLY A 537 8.50 -6.32 7.11
C GLY A 537 8.95 -5.86 8.50
N GLU A 538 8.01 -5.34 9.30
CA GLU A 538 8.29 -4.87 10.66
C GLU A 538 8.67 -6.04 11.58
N PRO A 539 9.67 -5.87 12.45
CA PRO A 539 10.14 -6.95 13.31
C PRO A 539 9.14 -7.25 14.44
N LEU A 540 8.89 -8.53 14.69
CA LEU A 540 8.04 -9.01 15.79
C LEU A 540 8.63 -8.68 17.17
N PRO A 541 7.77 -8.53 18.20
CA PRO A 541 8.23 -8.51 19.58
C PRO A 541 8.93 -9.84 19.93
N PRO A 542 10.04 -9.80 20.72
CA PRO A 542 10.82 -10.99 21.06
C PRO A 542 10.10 -11.95 22.01
N THR A 543 9.02 -11.52 22.65
CA THR A 543 8.20 -12.37 23.53
C THR A 543 6.75 -12.32 23.08
N GLY A 544 6.01 -13.40 23.35
CA GLY A 544 4.60 -13.46 23.00
C GLY A 544 4.33 -13.76 21.53
N VAL A 545 5.20 -14.55 20.87
CA VAL A 545 4.98 -14.87 19.45
C VAL A 545 3.84 -15.88 19.34
N ALA A 546 2.70 -15.41 18.84
CA ALA A 546 1.48 -16.21 18.75
C ALA A 546 1.67 -17.46 17.88
N ALA A 547 1.05 -18.58 18.26
CA ALA A 547 1.06 -19.83 17.49
C ALA A 547 0.52 -19.66 16.05
N GLY A 548 -0.40 -18.69 15.85
CA GLY A 548 -0.89 -18.29 14.53
C GLY A 548 0.21 -17.74 13.61
N HIS A 549 1.16 -16.97 14.15
CA HIS A 549 2.32 -16.47 13.41
C HIS A 549 3.25 -17.61 13.01
N VAL A 550 3.60 -18.49 13.96
CA VAL A 550 4.47 -19.65 13.70
C VAL A 550 3.91 -20.49 12.55
N ARG A 551 2.60 -20.73 12.55
CA ARG A 551 1.90 -21.45 11.46
C ARG A 551 1.90 -20.67 10.15
N HIS A 552 1.70 -19.36 10.18
CA HIS A 552 1.74 -18.53 8.98
C HIS A 552 3.13 -18.52 8.34
N ALA A 553 4.18 -18.30 9.15
CA ALA A 553 5.56 -18.34 8.69
C ALA A 553 5.95 -19.71 8.13
N ALA A 554 5.52 -20.79 8.77
CA ALA A 554 5.71 -22.15 8.27
C ALA A 554 5.08 -22.34 6.87
N ASP A 555 3.91 -21.75 6.63
CA ASP A 555 3.16 -21.90 5.37
C ASP A 555 3.79 -21.10 4.24
N VAL A 556 4.18 -19.85 4.53
CA VAL A 556 4.90 -18.99 3.58
C VAL A 556 6.26 -19.59 3.19
N LEU A 557 6.98 -20.18 4.15
CA LEU A 557 8.30 -20.74 3.93
C LEU A 557 8.27 -22.19 3.43
N GLY A 558 7.13 -22.89 3.55
CA GLY A 558 7.00 -24.29 3.19
C GLY A 558 7.79 -25.26 4.08
N ILE A 559 8.08 -24.86 5.32
CA ILE A 559 8.81 -25.68 6.32
C ILE A 559 7.90 -26.01 7.51
N GLY A 560 8.33 -26.91 8.39
CA GLY A 560 7.52 -27.38 9.53
C GLY A 560 7.30 -26.32 10.63
N VAL A 561 6.16 -26.37 11.33
CA VAL A 561 5.86 -25.47 12.46
C VAL A 561 6.82 -25.64 13.63
N HIS A 562 7.32 -26.88 13.84
CA HIS A 562 8.33 -27.16 14.85
C HIS A 562 9.67 -26.51 14.50
N GLU A 563 10.09 -26.63 13.23
CA GLU A 563 11.33 -26.01 12.73
C GLU A 563 11.29 -24.48 12.86
N VAL A 564 10.18 -23.83 12.50
CA VAL A 564 10.00 -22.37 12.69
C VAL A 564 10.15 -21.99 14.15
N ALA A 565 9.48 -22.70 15.06
CA ALA A 565 9.51 -22.38 16.49
C ALA A 565 10.90 -22.57 17.11
N ASP A 566 11.57 -23.68 16.80
CA ASP A 566 12.94 -23.92 17.26
C ASP A 566 13.91 -22.89 16.68
N ARG A 567 13.70 -22.46 15.42
CA ARG A 567 14.52 -21.40 14.81
C ARG A 567 14.29 -20.04 15.45
N LEU A 568 13.04 -19.67 15.74
CA LEU A 568 12.70 -18.45 16.47
C LEU A 568 13.34 -18.42 17.87
N LEU A 569 13.24 -19.53 18.62
CA LEU A 569 13.88 -19.67 19.93
C LEU A 569 15.40 -19.48 19.85
N ALA A 570 16.04 -20.09 18.85
CA ALA A 570 17.48 -19.94 18.64
C ALA A 570 17.91 -18.51 18.26
N LEU A 571 16.99 -17.73 17.69
CA LEU A 571 17.18 -16.30 17.40
C LEU A 571 16.82 -15.39 18.61
N GLY A 572 16.23 -15.94 19.66
CA GLY A 572 15.82 -15.20 20.86
C GLY A 572 14.38 -14.68 20.86
N TRP A 573 13.52 -15.23 19.99
CA TRP A 573 12.07 -15.02 20.03
C TRP A 573 11.41 -16.17 20.76
N GLU A 574 10.53 -15.87 21.72
CA GLU A 574 9.80 -16.85 22.52
C GLU A 574 8.36 -17.02 21.99
N PRO A 575 8.03 -18.16 21.35
CA PRO A 575 6.66 -18.51 21.01
C PRO A 575 5.82 -18.82 22.25
N ASP A 576 4.54 -18.43 22.21
CA ASP A 576 3.59 -18.72 23.29
C ASP A 576 3.40 -20.22 23.52
N VAL A 577 3.47 -20.99 22.43
CA VAL A 577 3.37 -22.44 22.43
C VAL A 577 4.52 -22.99 21.63
N ARG A 578 5.20 -23.98 22.19
CA ARG A 578 6.28 -24.70 21.52
C ARG A 578 5.71 -25.92 20.80
N PRO A 579 5.65 -25.91 19.46
CA PRO A 579 5.22 -27.07 18.69
C PRO A 579 6.25 -28.21 18.81
N GLU A 580 5.76 -29.43 18.84
CA GLU A 580 6.51 -30.68 18.76
C GLU A 580 6.49 -31.21 17.32
N PRO A 581 7.42 -32.11 16.93
CA PRO A 581 7.40 -32.71 15.59
C PRO A 581 6.05 -33.37 15.22
N GLY A 582 5.33 -33.93 16.20
CA GLY A 582 4.01 -34.53 15.98
C GLY A 582 2.90 -33.52 15.66
N ASP A 583 3.09 -32.23 16.00
CA ASP A 583 2.09 -31.20 15.75
C ASP A 583 1.96 -30.85 14.27
N GLU A 584 2.98 -31.15 13.46
CA GLU A 584 2.94 -30.98 12.00
C GLU A 584 1.79 -31.81 11.39
N VAL A 585 1.48 -32.97 11.95
CA VAL A 585 0.34 -33.81 11.55
C VAL A 585 -1.00 -33.17 11.97
N ILE A 586 -1.03 -32.46 13.11
CA ILE A 586 -2.24 -31.80 13.61
C ILE A 586 -2.56 -30.53 12.80
N VAL A 587 -1.55 -29.86 12.26
CA VAL A 587 -1.74 -28.61 11.50
C VAL A 587 -1.69 -28.79 9.99
N SER A 588 -1.16 -29.89 9.45
CA SER A 588 -1.21 -30.10 8.00
C SER A 588 -2.63 -30.36 7.53
N ARG A 589 -2.98 -29.90 6.33
CA ARG A 589 -4.33 -30.09 5.77
C ARG A 589 -4.74 -31.57 5.72
N ASP A 590 -3.82 -32.43 5.29
CA ASP A 590 -4.06 -33.85 5.01
C ASP A 590 -3.62 -34.78 6.15
N ALA A 591 -3.26 -34.23 7.32
CA ALA A 591 -2.72 -34.93 8.49
C ALA A 591 -1.55 -35.89 8.16
N ASP A 592 -0.70 -35.48 7.24
CA ASP A 592 0.48 -36.19 6.75
C ASP A 592 1.81 -35.54 7.20
N GLY A 593 1.74 -34.47 8.00
CA GLY A 593 2.91 -33.70 8.43
C GLY A 593 3.56 -32.88 7.31
N ARG A 594 2.83 -32.52 6.26
CA ARG A 594 3.36 -31.72 5.13
C ARG A 594 2.51 -30.49 4.84
N ALA A 595 3.14 -29.44 4.33
CA ALA A 595 2.42 -28.25 3.87
C ALA A 595 1.31 -28.61 2.86
N PRO A 596 0.18 -27.88 2.83
CA PRO A 596 -0.07 -26.60 3.52
C PRO A 596 -0.49 -26.76 4.99
N TRP A 597 -0.07 -25.80 5.82
CA TRP A 597 -0.37 -25.74 7.25
C TRP A 597 -1.56 -24.81 7.56
N GLN A 598 -1.86 -23.90 6.62
CA GLN A 598 -3.09 -23.11 6.61
C GLN A 598 -4.19 -23.84 5.81
N GLY A 599 -5.00 -24.64 6.51
CA GLY A 599 -6.19 -25.27 5.95
C GLY A 599 -7.45 -24.49 6.29
N TRP A 600 -8.32 -24.28 5.30
CA TRP A 600 -9.70 -23.84 5.52
C TRP A 600 -10.44 -24.89 6.35
N GLY A 601 -11.14 -24.45 7.42
CA GLY A 601 -12.16 -25.26 8.11
C GLY A 601 -11.71 -26.65 8.54
N ALA A 602 -10.85 -26.73 9.56
CA ALA A 602 -10.55 -27.99 10.24
C ALA A 602 -11.80 -28.52 10.96
N GLY A 603 -12.73 -29.14 10.23
CA GLY A 603 -13.92 -29.75 10.81
C GLY A 603 -13.61 -31.04 11.57
N LEU A 604 -14.63 -31.66 12.17
CA LEU A 604 -14.51 -32.93 12.91
C LEU A 604 -13.72 -34.00 12.15
N GLY A 605 -13.89 -34.10 10.82
CA GLY A 605 -13.17 -35.06 9.97
C GLY A 605 -11.65 -34.91 10.02
N HIS A 606 -11.14 -33.68 10.10
CA HIS A 606 -9.71 -33.41 10.24
C HIS A 606 -9.17 -33.87 11.61
N VAL A 607 -9.92 -33.58 12.69
CA VAL A 607 -9.55 -34.01 14.06
C VAL A 607 -9.46 -35.53 14.14
N LEU A 608 -10.44 -36.24 13.57
CA LEU A 608 -10.44 -37.70 13.53
C LEU A 608 -9.32 -38.27 12.67
N LEU A 609 -9.01 -37.63 11.53
CA LEU A 609 -7.90 -38.04 10.67
C LEU A 609 -6.55 -37.88 11.39
N ALA A 610 -6.31 -36.75 12.06
CA ALA A 610 -5.10 -36.52 12.83
C ALA A 610 -4.99 -37.45 14.06
N ALA A 611 -6.10 -37.71 14.75
CA ALA A 611 -6.19 -38.67 15.85
C ALA A 611 -5.77 -40.07 15.40
N ARG A 612 -6.29 -40.51 14.25
CA ARG A 612 -5.92 -41.77 13.62
C ARG A 612 -4.45 -41.81 13.22
N ALA A 613 -3.94 -40.75 12.59
CA ALA A 613 -2.55 -40.70 12.12
C ALA A 613 -1.53 -40.77 13.26
N LEU A 614 -1.84 -40.14 14.40
CA LEU A 614 -0.97 -40.09 15.58
C LEU A 614 -1.24 -41.19 16.61
N GLY A 615 -2.34 -41.96 16.46
CA GLY A 615 -2.77 -42.95 17.44
C GLY A 615 -3.19 -42.34 18.78
N ARG A 616 -3.75 -41.13 18.76
CA ARG A 616 -4.21 -40.36 19.94
C ARG A 616 -5.73 -40.23 19.95
N SER A 617 -6.31 -39.80 21.07
CA SER A 617 -7.75 -39.54 21.15
C SER A 617 -8.13 -38.22 20.44
N PRO A 618 -9.33 -38.11 19.85
CA PRO A 618 -9.82 -36.87 19.27
C PRO A 618 -9.86 -35.69 20.26
N GLU A 619 -10.09 -35.97 21.55
CA GLU A 619 -10.05 -35.00 22.64
C GLU A 619 -8.64 -34.38 22.78
N GLU A 620 -7.60 -35.22 22.87
CA GLU A 620 -6.21 -34.78 22.95
C GLU A 620 -5.79 -33.99 21.70
N ILE A 621 -6.23 -34.41 20.50
CA ILE A 621 -5.96 -33.67 19.27
C ILE A 621 -6.62 -32.29 19.29
N ASN A 622 -7.87 -32.19 19.73
CA ASN A 622 -8.57 -30.91 19.82
C ASN A 622 -7.93 -29.95 20.82
N GLU A 623 -7.53 -30.47 21.99
CA GLU A 623 -6.82 -29.69 23.00
C GLU A 623 -5.50 -29.16 22.43
N ARG A 624 -4.69 -30.04 21.84
CA ARG A 624 -3.41 -29.65 21.22
C ARG A 624 -3.60 -28.71 20.03
N SER A 625 -4.62 -28.90 19.20
CA SER A 625 -4.94 -28.00 18.09
C SER A 625 -5.30 -26.59 18.57
N THR A 626 -6.01 -26.50 19.70
CA THR A 626 -6.38 -25.22 20.34
C THR A 626 -5.14 -24.48 20.84
N GLU A 627 -4.22 -25.19 21.50
CA GLU A 627 -2.92 -24.63 21.91
C GLU A 627 -2.13 -24.11 20.70
N LEU A 628 -2.15 -24.83 19.58
CA LEU A 628 -1.50 -24.42 18.33
C LEU A 628 -2.26 -23.29 17.59
N GLY A 629 -3.26 -22.67 18.22
CA GLY A 629 -4.00 -21.52 17.69
C GLY A 629 -4.99 -21.88 16.58
N ARG A 630 -5.58 -23.08 16.61
CA ARG A 630 -6.76 -23.44 15.80
C ARG A 630 -8.03 -23.35 16.64
N GLU A 631 -9.16 -23.20 15.96
CA GLU A 631 -10.47 -23.21 16.62
C GLU A 631 -10.84 -24.61 17.09
N ARG A 632 -11.27 -24.72 18.35
CA ARG A 632 -11.71 -25.98 18.96
C ARG A 632 -12.94 -26.52 18.26
N GLN A 633 -12.89 -27.78 17.83
CA GLN A 633 -14.04 -28.42 17.19
C GLN A 633 -14.97 -29.10 18.21
N PRO A 634 -16.29 -29.08 18.00
CA PRO A 634 -17.22 -29.84 18.80
C PRO A 634 -17.01 -31.36 18.59
N LEU A 635 -16.91 -32.12 19.68
CA LEU A 635 -16.87 -33.58 19.67
C LEU A 635 -18.24 -34.11 20.11
N PRO A 636 -19.01 -34.74 19.22
CA PRO A 636 -20.29 -35.34 19.57
C PRO A 636 -20.11 -36.63 20.37
N ASP A 637 -21.08 -36.95 21.23
CA ASP A 637 -21.17 -38.27 21.86
C ASP A 637 -21.64 -39.30 20.82
N ALA A 638 -20.69 -39.80 20.04
CA ALA A 638 -20.93 -40.75 18.97
C ALA A 638 -20.93 -42.23 19.44
N GLY A 639 -20.75 -42.49 20.73
CA GLY A 639 -20.54 -43.84 21.27
C GLY A 639 -19.18 -44.44 20.88
N GLY A 640 -18.17 -43.59 20.66
CA GLY A 640 -16.85 -43.94 20.12
C GLY A 640 -16.75 -43.67 18.61
N PHE A 641 -15.57 -43.24 18.16
CA PHE A 641 -15.29 -42.95 16.76
C PHE A 641 -14.77 -44.20 16.02
N GLU A 642 -15.19 -44.35 14.77
CA GLU A 642 -14.86 -45.46 13.88
C GLU A 642 -13.93 -44.96 12.76
N ASP A 643 -13.03 -45.82 12.24
CA ASP A 643 -12.12 -45.45 11.13
C ASP A 643 -12.86 -44.96 9.88
N GLU A 644 -14.08 -45.46 9.66
CA GLU A 644 -14.94 -45.09 8.53
C GLU A 644 -15.58 -43.70 8.71
N ASP A 645 -15.60 -43.11 9.91
CA ASP A 645 -16.18 -41.79 10.14
C ASP A 645 -15.45 -40.70 9.35
N VAL A 646 -14.13 -40.82 9.21
CA VAL A 646 -13.33 -39.90 8.39
C VAL A 646 -13.80 -39.93 6.93
N VAL A 647 -14.18 -41.10 6.43
CA VAL A 647 -14.72 -41.26 5.07
C VAL A 647 -16.11 -40.63 4.98
N LEU A 648 -16.99 -40.87 5.96
CA LEU A 648 -18.35 -40.34 5.97
C LEU A 648 -18.41 -38.79 6.03
N LEU A 649 -17.43 -38.18 6.69
CA LEU A 649 -17.31 -36.73 6.88
C LEU A 649 -16.66 -36.02 5.69
N GLY A 650 -15.97 -36.72 4.79
CA GLY A 650 -15.38 -36.12 3.59
C GLY A 650 -16.40 -35.95 2.46
N GLU A 651 -16.47 -34.79 1.82
CA GLU A 651 -17.40 -34.53 0.71
C GLU A 651 -17.16 -35.46 -0.50
N ASN A 652 -15.91 -35.87 -0.68
CA ASN A 652 -15.49 -36.79 -1.74
C ASN A 652 -15.56 -38.26 -1.34
N LEU A 653 -15.70 -38.56 -0.04
CA LEU A 653 -15.69 -39.91 0.54
C LEU A 653 -14.38 -40.68 0.25
N ASP A 654 -13.26 -39.98 0.23
CA ASP A 654 -11.90 -40.51 0.04
C ASP A 654 -11.08 -40.50 1.34
N GLY A 655 -11.71 -40.15 2.46
CA GLY A 655 -11.04 -39.98 3.76
C GLY A 655 -10.17 -38.74 3.85
N ARG A 656 -10.36 -37.77 2.94
CA ARG A 656 -9.66 -36.48 2.91
C ARG A 656 -10.66 -35.34 2.86
N GLY A 657 -10.16 -34.14 3.16
CA GLY A 657 -10.94 -32.91 3.00
C GLY A 657 -11.26 -32.63 1.52
N PRO A 658 -12.23 -31.74 1.23
CA PRO A 658 -13.00 -30.92 2.16
C PRO A 658 -13.99 -31.72 3.02
N TRP A 659 -14.23 -31.22 4.24
CA TRP A 659 -15.04 -31.88 5.27
C TRP A 659 -16.43 -31.25 5.36
N LEU A 660 -17.44 -32.06 5.68
CA LEU A 660 -18.80 -31.58 5.95
C LEU A 660 -18.79 -30.57 7.11
N PRO A 661 -19.41 -29.38 6.95
CA PRO A 661 -19.53 -28.41 8.02
C PRO A 661 -20.31 -28.96 9.22
N TRP A 662 -19.93 -28.56 10.43
CA TRP A 662 -20.65 -28.96 11.64
C TRP A 662 -22.13 -28.62 11.55
N GLY A 663 -23.00 -29.56 11.96
CA GLY A 663 -24.45 -29.36 11.94
C GLY A 663 -25.08 -29.27 10.54
N ALA A 664 -24.31 -29.46 9.47
CA ALA A 664 -24.83 -29.49 8.10
C ALA A 664 -25.92 -30.56 7.94
N SER A 665 -26.74 -30.38 6.91
CA SER A 665 -27.69 -31.39 6.43
C SER A 665 -27.17 -32.04 5.14
N PRO A 666 -26.35 -33.11 5.24
CA PRO A 666 -25.93 -33.88 4.08
C PRO A 666 -27.10 -34.29 3.20
N SER A 667 -26.92 -34.19 1.89
CA SER A 667 -27.93 -34.61 0.92
C SER A 667 -28.13 -36.13 0.97
N LEU A 668 -29.30 -36.60 0.54
CA LEU A 668 -29.53 -38.04 0.36
C LEU A 668 -28.53 -38.66 -0.63
N GLU A 669 -28.08 -37.90 -1.63
CA GLU A 669 -27.01 -38.38 -2.52
C GLU A 669 -25.71 -38.63 -1.76
N HIS A 670 -25.30 -37.76 -0.82
CA HIS A 670 -24.13 -38.00 0.03
C HIS A 670 -24.28 -39.29 0.84
N VAL A 671 -25.44 -39.49 1.47
CA VAL A 671 -25.74 -40.70 2.26
C VAL A 671 -25.65 -41.96 1.40
N LEU A 672 -26.21 -41.95 0.19
CA LEU A 672 -26.19 -43.10 -0.71
C LEU A 672 -24.80 -43.36 -1.31
N ARG A 673 -24.05 -42.30 -1.64
CA ARG A 673 -22.64 -42.44 -2.03
C ARG A 673 -21.82 -43.04 -0.90
N ALA A 674 -22.01 -42.57 0.32
CA ALA A 674 -21.33 -43.07 1.51
C ALA A 674 -21.70 -44.54 1.81
N ALA A 675 -22.97 -44.90 1.70
CA ALA A 675 -23.46 -46.27 1.81
C ALA A 675 -22.80 -47.19 0.76
N ARG A 676 -22.66 -46.71 -0.49
CA ARG A 676 -21.98 -47.45 -1.55
C ARG A 676 -20.50 -47.65 -1.30
N VAL A 677 -19.81 -46.65 -0.74
CA VAL A 677 -18.36 -46.69 -0.46
C VAL A 677 -18.06 -47.57 0.76
N THR A 678 -18.86 -47.45 1.82
CA THR A 678 -18.66 -48.17 3.09
C THR A 678 -19.29 -49.57 3.10
N GLY A 679 -20.23 -49.84 2.19
CA GLY A 679 -21.00 -51.09 2.17
C GLY A 679 -22.11 -51.18 3.22
N ARG A 680 -22.35 -50.10 3.98
CA ARG A 680 -23.40 -50.01 5.00
C ARG A 680 -24.78 -49.74 4.39
N ALA A 681 -25.84 -50.06 5.14
CA ALA A 681 -27.17 -49.65 4.74
C ALA A 681 -27.33 -48.11 4.81
N PRO A 682 -28.09 -47.45 3.91
CA PRO A 682 -28.27 -46.00 3.96
C PRO A 682 -28.83 -45.48 5.30
N GLU A 683 -29.66 -46.28 5.95
CA GLU A 683 -30.23 -46.00 7.27
C GLU A 683 -29.13 -45.96 8.35
N GLU A 684 -28.21 -46.92 8.32
CA GLU A 684 -27.05 -46.99 9.23
C GLU A 684 -26.08 -45.82 9.00
N VAL A 685 -25.86 -45.42 7.75
CA VAL A 685 -25.05 -44.23 7.41
C VAL A 685 -25.71 -42.96 7.95
N GLY A 686 -27.03 -42.83 7.79
CA GLY A 686 -27.79 -41.70 8.33
C GLY A 686 -27.77 -41.65 9.86
N ASP A 687 -27.89 -42.80 10.51
CA ASP A 687 -27.75 -42.92 11.97
C ASP A 687 -26.35 -42.52 12.44
N ARG A 688 -25.31 -42.98 11.72
CA ARG A 688 -23.92 -42.64 12.04
C ARG A 688 -23.65 -41.14 11.87
N LEU A 689 -24.06 -40.53 10.76
CA LEU A 689 -23.92 -39.09 10.53
C LEU A 689 -24.68 -38.24 11.57
N ARG A 690 -25.85 -38.72 12.05
CA ARG A 690 -26.57 -38.09 13.17
C ARG A 690 -25.80 -38.15 14.48
N ARG A 691 -25.18 -39.30 14.79
CA ARG A 691 -24.27 -39.45 15.94
C ARG A 691 -23.02 -38.58 15.81
N LEU A 692 -22.56 -38.30 14.60
CA LEU A 692 -21.46 -37.37 14.31
C LEU A 692 -21.88 -35.89 14.31
N GLY A 693 -23.12 -35.57 14.69
CA GLY A 693 -23.57 -34.18 14.87
C GLY A 693 -24.22 -33.53 13.64
N HIS A 694 -24.49 -34.29 12.57
CA HIS A 694 -25.16 -33.78 11.37
C HIS A 694 -26.67 -34.03 11.37
N ARG A 695 -27.41 -33.19 10.64
CA ARG A 695 -28.88 -33.28 10.54
C ARG A 695 -29.28 -34.06 9.28
N VAL A 696 -29.36 -35.38 9.39
CA VAL A 696 -29.70 -36.27 8.27
C VAL A 696 -31.06 -36.94 8.49
N ARG A 697 -31.96 -36.83 7.51
CA ARG A 697 -33.22 -37.58 7.46
C ARG A 697 -33.14 -38.58 6.32
N VAL A 698 -33.19 -39.87 6.65
CA VAL A 698 -33.18 -40.97 5.68
C VAL A 698 -34.58 -41.58 5.61
N PRO A 699 -35.27 -41.57 4.46
CA PRO A 699 -36.54 -42.25 4.29
C PRO A 699 -36.41 -43.76 4.50
N ALA A 700 -37.42 -44.38 5.11
CA ALA A 700 -37.45 -45.83 5.32
C ALA A 700 -37.58 -46.57 3.98
N GLY A 701 -36.79 -47.64 3.79
CA GLY A 701 -36.82 -48.46 2.57
C GLY A 701 -36.06 -47.87 1.38
N ILE A 702 -35.26 -46.82 1.60
CA ILE A 702 -34.32 -46.31 0.60
C ILE A 702 -33.23 -47.35 0.31
N GLU A 703 -32.82 -47.45 -0.95
CA GLU A 703 -31.82 -48.41 -1.41
C GLU A 703 -30.61 -47.68 -1.98
N VAL A 704 -29.41 -48.27 -1.88
CA VAL A 704 -28.17 -47.68 -2.41
C VAL A 704 -28.31 -47.31 -3.90
N ASP A 705 -29.03 -48.13 -4.65
CA ASP A 705 -29.27 -47.99 -6.09
C ASP A 705 -30.21 -46.82 -6.46
N ASP A 706 -30.87 -46.19 -5.48
CA ASP A 706 -31.64 -44.95 -5.68
C ASP A 706 -30.78 -43.76 -6.07
N ILE A 707 -29.46 -43.85 -5.84
CA ILE A 707 -28.52 -42.83 -6.30
C ILE A 707 -28.63 -42.61 -7.81
N GLU A 708 -28.90 -43.67 -8.58
CA GLU A 708 -29.06 -43.59 -10.03
C GLU A 708 -30.39 -42.91 -10.41
N VAL A 709 -31.42 -43.01 -9.56
CA VAL A 709 -32.69 -42.27 -9.72
C VAL A 709 -32.45 -40.78 -9.45
N LEU A 710 -31.76 -40.42 -8.36
CA LEU A 710 -31.45 -39.04 -8.01
C LEU A 710 -30.57 -38.35 -9.08
N ARG A 711 -29.53 -39.04 -9.57
CA ARG A 711 -28.64 -38.52 -10.62
C ARG A 711 -29.31 -38.41 -11.98
N ALA A 712 -30.35 -39.21 -12.21
CA ALA A 712 -31.14 -39.13 -13.42
C ALA A 712 -32.15 -37.97 -13.38
N LEU A 713 -32.40 -37.31 -12.25
CA LEU A 713 -33.27 -36.13 -12.19
C LEU A 713 -32.58 -34.90 -12.81
N PRO A 714 -33.35 -33.89 -13.27
CA PRO A 714 -32.80 -32.62 -13.72
C PRO A 714 -31.99 -31.93 -12.61
N SER A 715 -30.91 -31.23 -12.95
CA SER A 715 -30.01 -30.57 -11.99
C SER A 715 -30.67 -29.49 -11.11
N ARG A 716 -31.91 -29.09 -11.41
CA ARG A 716 -32.75 -28.19 -10.60
C ARG A 716 -34.11 -28.85 -10.39
N TYR A 717 -34.22 -29.74 -9.41
CA TYR A 717 -35.49 -30.32 -8.98
C TYR A 717 -35.88 -29.74 -7.61
N ASP A 718 -37.14 -29.35 -7.43
CA ASP A 718 -37.68 -28.61 -6.29
C ASP A 718 -38.49 -29.52 -5.33
N GLY A 719 -38.13 -30.80 -5.24
CA GLY A 719 -38.90 -31.79 -4.48
C GLY A 719 -40.08 -32.38 -5.26
N HIS A 720 -40.30 -31.94 -6.50
CA HIS A 720 -41.42 -32.38 -7.34
C HIS A 720 -40.96 -32.75 -8.76
N VAL A 721 -41.47 -33.86 -9.28
CA VAL A 721 -41.41 -34.24 -10.69
C VAL A 721 -42.70 -33.76 -11.34
N ARG A 722 -42.60 -32.83 -12.29
CA ARG A 722 -43.74 -32.01 -12.72
C ARG A 722 -44.63 -32.70 -13.75
N ASP A 723 -44.07 -33.61 -14.54
CA ASP A 723 -44.80 -34.30 -15.59
C ASP A 723 -44.39 -35.76 -15.80
N THR A 724 -45.24 -36.49 -16.51
CA THR A 724 -45.04 -37.89 -16.87
C THR A 724 -43.78 -38.11 -17.71
N GLY A 725 -43.39 -37.11 -18.53
CA GLY A 725 -42.21 -37.16 -19.39
C GLY A 725 -40.91 -37.22 -18.60
N GLU A 726 -40.84 -36.56 -17.45
CA GLU A 726 -39.70 -36.61 -16.53
C GLU A 726 -39.54 -38.00 -15.90
N VAL A 727 -40.63 -38.63 -15.43
CA VAL A 727 -40.63 -40.01 -14.90
C VAL A 727 -40.16 -40.99 -15.97
N LEU A 728 -40.66 -40.86 -17.21
CA LEU A 728 -40.24 -41.69 -18.35
C LEU A 728 -38.77 -41.44 -18.72
N GLY A 729 -38.30 -40.20 -18.63
CA GLY A 729 -36.90 -39.83 -18.85
C GLY A 729 -35.97 -40.50 -17.85
N VAL A 730 -36.34 -40.50 -16.57
CA VAL A 730 -35.60 -41.20 -15.51
C VAL A 730 -35.63 -42.71 -15.72
N ALA A 731 -36.79 -43.29 -16.07
CA ALA A 731 -36.92 -44.71 -16.39
C ALA A 731 -36.02 -45.11 -17.56
N SER A 732 -35.98 -44.31 -18.61
CA SER A 732 -35.10 -44.55 -19.76
C SER A 732 -33.61 -44.43 -19.41
N ARG A 733 -33.22 -43.51 -18.53
CA ARG A 733 -31.81 -43.32 -18.13
C ARG A 733 -31.32 -44.41 -17.17
N THR A 734 -32.19 -44.89 -16.31
CA THR A 734 -31.89 -45.91 -15.29
C THR A 734 -32.17 -47.34 -15.75
N GLY A 735 -32.88 -47.52 -16.87
CA GLY A 735 -33.29 -48.85 -17.37
C GLY A 735 -34.39 -49.54 -16.56
N ARG A 736 -34.98 -48.83 -15.60
CA ARG A 736 -36.09 -49.28 -14.74
C ARG A 736 -37.43 -49.10 -15.44
N SER A 737 -38.47 -49.80 -14.99
CA SER A 737 -39.83 -49.52 -15.46
C SER A 737 -40.33 -48.18 -14.89
N PRO A 738 -41.21 -47.45 -15.60
CA PRO A 738 -41.81 -46.23 -15.06
C PRO A 738 -42.53 -46.43 -13.72
N ALA A 739 -43.15 -47.61 -13.52
CA ALA A 739 -43.75 -47.99 -12.24
C ALA A 739 -42.70 -48.13 -11.12
N GLU A 740 -41.56 -48.77 -11.40
CA GLU A 740 -40.44 -48.87 -10.47
C GLU A 740 -39.88 -47.48 -10.12
N VAL A 741 -39.73 -46.59 -11.11
CA VAL A 741 -39.25 -45.22 -10.87
C VAL A 741 -40.22 -44.42 -10.00
N ALA A 742 -41.53 -44.48 -10.26
CA ALA A 742 -42.53 -43.81 -9.42
C ALA A 742 -42.49 -44.33 -7.98
N ALA A 743 -42.40 -45.65 -7.78
CA ALA A 743 -42.25 -46.24 -6.46
C ALA A 743 -40.99 -45.75 -5.73
N ARG A 744 -39.83 -45.70 -6.42
CA ARG A 744 -38.58 -45.17 -5.83
C ARG A 744 -38.67 -43.67 -5.52
N LEU A 745 -39.28 -42.87 -6.39
CA LEU A 745 -39.51 -41.43 -6.15
C LEU A 745 -40.40 -41.20 -4.91
N SER A 746 -41.43 -42.01 -4.72
CA SER A 746 -42.27 -42.01 -3.51
C SER A 746 -41.46 -42.32 -2.24
N VAL A 747 -40.57 -43.33 -2.29
CA VAL A 747 -39.67 -43.66 -1.18
C VAL A 747 -38.71 -42.51 -0.87
N LEU A 748 -38.19 -41.83 -1.90
CA LEU A 748 -37.33 -40.66 -1.75
C LEU A 748 -38.07 -39.40 -1.24
N GLY A 749 -39.40 -39.46 -1.07
CA GLY A 749 -40.22 -38.33 -0.66
C GLY A 749 -40.38 -37.28 -1.75
N ILE A 750 -40.17 -37.65 -3.02
CA ILE A 750 -40.27 -36.77 -4.18
C ILE A 750 -41.68 -36.91 -4.76
N ALA A 751 -42.45 -35.82 -4.73
CA ALA A 751 -43.80 -35.82 -5.27
C ALA A 751 -43.77 -36.02 -6.78
N HIS A 752 -44.63 -36.88 -7.33
CA HIS A 752 -44.74 -37.15 -8.75
C HIS A 752 -46.22 -37.20 -9.18
N PRO A 753 -46.55 -37.19 -10.48
CA PRO A 753 -47.92 -37.34 -10.95
C PRO A 753 -48.53 -38.67 -10.48
N ASP A 754 -49.79 -38.65 -10.03
CA ASP A 754 -50.54 -39.84 -9.61
C ASP A 754 -51.17 -40.51 -10.85
N LEU A 755 -50.42 -41.40 -11.49
CA LEU A 755 -50.79 -42.09 -12.72
C LEU A 755 -50.46 -43.58 -12.62
N ASP A 756 -51.26 -44.43 -13.27
CA ASP A 756 -50.99 -45.87 -13.38
C ASP A 756 -49.86 -46.11 -14.40
N PHE A 757 -48.61 -46.07 -13.90
CA PHE A 757 -47.42 -46.23 -14.72
C PHE A 757 -47.22 -47.70 -15.14
N PRO A 758 -46.79 -47.97 -16.39
CA PRO A 758 -46.58 -49.33 -16.84
C PRO A 758 -45.40 -50.00 -16.13
N ALA A 759 -45.59 -51.27 -15.73
CA ALA A 759 -44.54 -52.12 -15.15
C ALA A 759 -43.54 -52.67 -16.19
N ARG A 760 -43.78 -52.44 -17.48
CA ARG A 760 -42.86 -52.87 -18.55
C ARG A 760 -41.66 -51.94 -18.61
N ARG A 761 -40.45 -52.52 -18.66
CA ARG A 761 -39.23 -51.76 -18.90
C ARG A 761 -39.30 -51.09 -20.27
N PRO A 762 -38.88 -49.83 -20.40
CA PRO A 762 -38.77 -49.18 -21.70
C PRO A 762 -37.83 -50.00 -22.59
N ALA A 763 -38.19 -50.17 -23.88
CA ALA A 763 -37.28 -50.78 -24.85
C ALA A 763 -35.95 -50.00 -24.84
N PRO A 764 -34.79 -50.66 -24.96
CA PRO A 764 -33.51 -49.97 -24.98
C PRO A 764 -33.58 -48.89 -26.07
N SER A 765 -33.38 -47.64 -25.66
CA SER A 765 -33.29 -46.54 -26.63
C SER A 765 -32.12 -46.87 -27.56
N PRO A 766 -32.31 -46.91 -28.89
CA PRO A 766 -31.19 -47.03 -29.81
C PRO A 766 -30.22 -45.88 -29.54
N PRO A 767 -28.90 -46.10 -29.67
CA PRO A 767 -27.90 -45.07 -29.38
C PRO A 767 -28.25 -43.82 -30.18
N ARG A 768 -28.45 -42.70 -29.48
CA ARG A 768 -28.63 -41.38 -30.11
C ARG A 768 -27.38 -41.11 -30.94
N THR A 769 -27.48 -41.31 -32.25
CA THR A 769 -26.53 -40.73 -33.19
C THR A 769 -26.55 -39.23 -32.96
N ARG A 770 -25.44 -38.68 -32.45
CA ARG A 770 -25.19 -37.24 -32.52
C ARG A 770 -25.41 -36.85 -33.97
N ARG A 771 -26.47 -36.07 -34.25
CA ARG A 771 -26.56 -35.35 -35.52
C ARG A 771 -25.28 -34.51 -35.59
N ALA A 772 -24.39 -34.90 -36.49
CA ALA A 772 -23.35 -34.00 -36.95
C ALA A 772 -24.07 -32.74 -37.43
N SER A 773 -23.75 -31.62 -36.77
CA SER A 773 -24.06 -30.29 -37.28
C SER A 773 -23.42 -30.20 -38.65
N THR A 774 -24.22 -30.40 -39.70
CA THR A 774 -23.85 -29.98 -41.04
C THR A 774 -23.95 -28.47 -41.04
N ALA A 775 -22.80 -27.83 -40.85
CA ALA A 775 -22.61 -26.47 -41.35
C ALA A 775 -22.75 -26.55 -42.88
N GLY A 776 -23.86 -26.04 -43.38
CA GLY A 776 -24.12 -25.78 -44.79
C GLY A 776 -24.50 -24.31 -44.91
N ASP A 777 -23.60 -23.58 -45.55
CA ASP A 777 -23.69 -22.23 -46.11
C ASP A 777 -25.08 -21.60 -46.24
N ALA A 778 -25.23 -20.44 -45.60
CA ALA A 778 -25.69 -19.18 -46.21
C ALA A 778 -25.25 -18.00 -45.32
#